data_AF-A0A1V9YLD7-F1
#
_entry.id   AF-A0A1V9YLD7-F1
#
_cell.length_a   1.000
_cell.length_b   1.000
_cell.length_c   1.000
_cell.angle_alpha   90.00
_cell.angle_beta   90.00
_cell.angle_gamma   90.00
#
_symmetry.space_group_name_H-M   'P 1'
#
loop_
_entity.id
_entity.type
_entity.pdbx_description
1 polymer ?
#
loop_
_entity_poly.entity_id
_entity_poly.type
_entity_poly.pdbx_seq_one_letter_code
_entity_poly.pdbx_strand_id
1 'polypeptide(L)'
;MTKVQAAAFSIYCLTLFFPYLNNDYIWFDFVSANTSQALINTLNMQLTLANTAFDPFSATSGLSIHDHIGINMAYPRMLMHQELTTLEAAVNGLQKLQPIRVVTVITQYCWVDFEKRWAMAHTRKRQERCREYYQLNGAVYMESVLRNIDYNAWLITTQNLFNARIAAGILDASPESGSAFFTYLKQHTPLSTPNEVKVWESYGIRTFQLQYSNQYQIGLQEDIIISNAMGSSWSLPIKTIASKYRGTLRLTCYMYCALNNDLKVTQGNQSLIQNSSTYFGLTNENLVEEVIIGSPLPPVFDAVHSDIGPMVNIDLYWIEAPTKFLTIVQKFRWSILSKVEKDPSFAASFTSLGSYALRPTPLKWRNNTYRFYGGNPMCGFSVALSFVQESFGFDDTCATQNALKINWNPFTSVFAFMMVGGNISSVCQQLLSHDELTLCFQLMTALKDINLGFLTAPTTIPIINLRFLQFVSVGVNGPIHIQSQNLLEDSFNFFGWMCIYEWVLQEREAVSFHGDNGYYPLLSYATTPKPLPKQAITSSVAIYLWYCCSVTSVGLTGVAVLLFLLSIHHRPQKCEWFMFNRITSATWLNRSFLLVRGVTAVLIMSSAIVMPSQENGATFFHNVPRSTIVSSLLAGEATWITYVFQEVFYPMTGNATARYARRTCLLVWLLLIVLDVWVPVTPTFSLERNCNSENMDTMVYCTSGSIEIGSWKRAVLLICFLVLSVVVGSLMVVFQSKKSVNGPIPSLLLPSAAVAFCNPMSIINLVESRLDVIEALTIGLLHFRVLGKEIFFDTKLWLPLISPDEISTVNGLIALPNAQNAITPLDVGPGLTSLNISTWLKRRTQNLVMVSAIIYVITSLLSNIAYLTVARSFLANDFGWTGFNSSGMHTFLANQLNAQLLLSNNQTIKLTNLSLVDITQLYNTSNARISWSVNAPRRQLNHPSNPLQNTINNLRNMDPCKLPWMFTQYCYLDFK
;
A
#
# COMPACT_ATOMS: atom_id res chain seq x y z
N MET A 1 34.92 30.42 19.57
CA MET A 1 34.33 30.07 18.26
C MET A 1 33.70 28.67 18.23
N THR A 2 33.89 27.81 19.24
CA THR A 2 33.46 26.39 19.28
C THR A 2 32.06 26.10 19.86
N LYS A 3 31.50 26.98 20.71
CA LYS A 3 30.18 26.76 21.37
C LYS A 3 28.99 26.82 20.42
N VAL A 4 28.96 27.88 19.61
CA VAL A 4 27.89 28.13 18.62
C VAL A 4 27.91 27.05 17.54
N GLN A 5 29.09 26.56 17.18
CA GLN A 5 29.25 25.50 16.17
C GLN A 5 28.64 24.17 16.65
N ALA A 6 28.88 23.71 17.88
CA ALA A 6 28.30 22.46 18.38
C ALA A 6 26.76 22.50 18.49
N ALA A 7 26.20 23.61 18.99
CA ALA A 7 24.75 23.80 19.04
C ALA A 7 24.14 23.94 17.63
N ALA A 8 24.80 24.69 16.74
CA ALA A 8 24.39 24.84 15.35
C ALA A 8 24.44 23.50 14.60
N PHE A 9 25.46 22.67 14.82
CA PHE A 9 25.52 21.32 14.24
C PHE A 9 24.42 20.41 14.79
N SER A 10 24.10 20.49 16.08
CA SER A 10 22.99 19.70 16.66
C SER A 10 21.64 20.06 16.03
N ILE A 11 21.38 21.36 15.82
CA ILE A 11 20.19 21.86 15.13
C ILE A 11 20.21 21.46 13.66
N TYR A 12 21.35 21.59 12.98
CA TYR A 12 21.51 21.18 11.59
C TYR A 12 21.25 19.66 11.42
N CYS A 13 21.71 18.83 12.36
CA CYS A 13 21.38 17.39 12.36
C CYS A 13 19.88 17.12 12.45
N LEU A 14 19.09 17.93 13.16
CA LEU A 14 17.62 17.78 13.14
C LEU A 14 17.03 18.05 11.75
N THR A 15 17.58 19.02 11.03
CA THR A 15 17.17 19.29 9.64
C THR A 15 17.54 18.14 8.70
N LEU A 16 18.62 17.40 9.00
CA LEU A 16 19.01 16.18 8.28
C LEU A 16 18.15 14.97 8.65
N PHE A 17 17.65 14.88 9.88
CA PHE A 17 16.80 13.78 10.34
C PHE A 17 15.38 13.89 9.78
N PHE A 18 14.84 15.10 9.65
CA PHE A 18 13.45 15.32 9.28
C PHE A 18 13.03 14.66 7.95
N PRO A 19 13.81 14.74 6.85
CA PRO A 19 13.50 14.04 5.59
C PRO A 19 13.34 12.53 5.72
N TYR A 20 14.01 11.88 6.67
CA TYR A 20 13.86 10.44 6.92
C TYR A 20 12.69 10.16 7.86
N LEU A 21 12.44 11.04 8.83
CA LEU A 21 11.51 10.82 9.92
C LEU A 21 10.10 11.41 9.70
N ASN A 22 9.84 11.94 8.50
CA ASN A 22 8.52 12.41 8.10
C ASN A 22 7.57 11.26 7.67
N ASN A 23 8.04 10.00 7.67
CA ASN A 23 7.30 8.79 7.36
C ASN A 23 7.82 7.61 8.18
N ASP A 24 6.97 6.61 8.44
CA ASP A 24 7.34 5.43 9.26
C ASP A 24 8.21 4.41 8.52
N TYR A 25 8.40 4.57 7.20
CA TYR A 25 9.31 3.74 6.40
C TYR A 25 10.79 4.12 6.60
N ILE A 26 11.08 5.25 7.25
CA ILE A 26 12.44 5.83 7.37
C ILE A 26 13.06 6.04 5.96
N TRP A 27 12.22 6.39 4.99
CA TRP A 27 12.63 6.62 3.61
C TRP A 27 12.84 8.11 3.38
N PHE A 28 14.03 8.49 2.91
CA PHE A 28 14.38 9.89 2.63
C PHE A 28 13.39 10.58 1.67
N ASP A 29 12.82 11.70 2.09
CA ASP A 29 11.94 12.58 1.32
C ASP A 29 10.76 11.87 0.63
N PHE A 30 10.21 10.83 1.26
CA PHE A 30 9.17 9.97 0.67
C PHE A 30 7.90 10.72 0.25
N VAL A 31 7.52 11.74 1.02
CA VAL A 31 6.34 12.59 0.77
C VAL A 31 6.72 13.87 0.02
N SER A 32 7.75 14.56 0.48
CA SER A 32 8.22 15.87 -0.02
C SER A 32 8.72 15.81 -1.47
N ALA A 33 9.44 14.77 -1.86
CA ALA A 33 9.94 14.59 -3.24
C ALA A 33 8.95 13.86 -4.16
N ASN A 34 7.70 13.66 -3.72
CA ASN A 34 6.69 12.89 -4.45
C ASN A 34 7.09 11.44 -4.79
N THR A 35 8.05 10.88 -4.04
CA THR A 35 8.56 9.51 -4.19
C THR A 35 7.43 8.48 -4.11
N SER A 36 6.47 8.69 -3.20
CA SER A 36 5.30 7.81 -3.06
C SER A 36 4.48 7.68 -4.36
N GLN A 37 4.09 8.79 -5.00
CA GLN A 37 3.29 8.73 -6.24
C GLN A 37 4.09 8.16 -7.41
N ALA A 38 5.36 8.57 -7.55
CA ALA A 38 6.24 8.02 -8.58
C ALA A 38 6.40 6.51 -8.42
N LEU A 39 6.62 6.04 -7.18
CA LEU A 39 6.80 4.63 -6.86
C LEU A 39 5.52 3.83 -7.16
N ILE A 40 4.36 4.32 -6.71
CA ILE A 40 3.08 3.64 -6.94
C ILE A 40 2.78 3.54 -8.44
N ASN A 41 3.01 4.60 -9.22
CA ASN A 41 2.80 4.56 -10.66
C ASN A 41 3.77 3.60 -11.35
N THR A 42 5.04 3.58 -10.97
CA THR A 42 6.04 2.64 -11.51
C THR A 42 5.64 1.20 -11.19
N LEU A 43 5.28 0.92 -9.94
CA LEU A 43 4.81 -0.41 -9.53
C LEU A 43 3.55 -0.82 -10.29
N ASN A 44 2.57 0.06 -10.43
CA ASN A 44 1.33 -0.24 -11.15
C ASN A 44 1.61 -0.56 -12.63
N MET A 45 2.54 0.16 -13.26
CA MET A 45 2.96 -0.16 -14.63
C MET A 45 3.69 -1.49 -14.71
N GLN A 46 4.64 -1.77 -13.82
CA GLN A 46 5.39 -3.03 -13.85
C GLN A 46 4.53 -4.24 -13.51
N LEU A 47 3.56 -4.10 -12.60
CA LEU A 47 2.61 -5.16 -12.27
C LEU A 47 1.70 -5.55 -13.46
N THR A 48 1.52 -4.68 -14.45
CA THR A 48 0.84 -5.07 -15.70
C THR A 48 1.74 -5.87 -16.65
N LEU A 49 3.06 -5.70 -16.56
CA LEU A 49 4.02 -6.22 -17.54
C LEU A 49 4.85 -7.40 -17.04
N ALA A 50 5.21 -7.47 -15.76
CA ALA A 50 6.22 -8.39 -15.22
C ALA A 50 5.72 -9.13 -13.96
N ASN A 51 6.15 -10.38 -13.80
CA ASN A 51 5.72 -11.25 -12.70
C ASN A 51 6.80 -11.58 -11.65
N THR A 52 8.10 -11.32 -11.85
CA THR A 52 9.12 -11.87 -10.90
C THR A 52 10.39 -11.06 -10.62
N ALA A 53 10.85 -10.17 -11.50
CA ALA A 53 12.05 -9.36 -11.24
C ALA A 53 11.81 -7.88 -11.55
N PHE A 54 11.83 -7.05 -10.51
CA PHE A 54 11.66 -5.60 -10.61
C PHE A 54 12.95 -4.90 -10.18
N ASP A 55 13.56 -4.19 -11.12
CA ASP A 55 14.65 -3.25 -10.82
C ASP A 55 14.14 -1.83 -11.08
N PRO A 56 13.90 -1.01 -10.05
CA PRO A 56 13.44 0.37 -10.23
C PRO A 56 14.48 1.25 -10.92
N PHE A 57 15.76 0.85 -10.90
CA PHE A 57 16.86 1.59 -11.52
C PHE A 57 17.05 1.23 -13.00
N SER A 58 16.35 0.21 -13.51
CA SER A 58 16.34 -0.13 -14.93
C SER A 58 15.49 0.88 -15.72
N ALA A 59 15.93 1.18 -16.94
CA ALA A 59 15.18 2.02 -17.88
C ALA A 59 13.74 1.50 -18.16
N THR A 60 13.47 0.19 -18.02
CA THR A 60 12.09 -0.36 -18.12
C THR A 60 11.12 0.22 -17.09
N SER A 61 11.64 0.65 -15.95
CA SER A 61 10.88 1.13 -14.80
C SER A 61 10.63 2.64 -14.87
N GLY A 62 11.18 3.31 -15.88
CA GLY A 62 10.91 4.71 -16.18
C GLY A 62 9.44 4.95 -16.55
N LEU A 63 8.93 6.12 -16.15
CA LEU A 63 7.60 6.59 -16.50
C LEU A 63 7.69 7.78 -17.42
N SER A 64 7.18 7.69 -18.64
CA SER A 64 7.09 8.84 -19.55
C SER A 64 5.84 9.67 -19.25
N ILE A 65 5.86 10.97 -19.57
CA ILE A 65 4.65 11.82 -19.57
C ILE A 65 3.54 11.32 -20.50
N HIS A 66 3.88 10.46 -21.47
CA HIS A 66 2.91 9.87 -22.39
C HIS A 66 2.34 8.54 -21.90
N ASP A 67 2.85 7.99 -20.79
CA ASP A 67 2.24 6.82 -20.18
C ASP A 67 0.92 7.22 -19.49
N HIS A 68 -0.12 6.42 -19.69
CA HIS A 68 -1.36 6.57 -18.94
C HIS A 68 -1.18 6.06 -17.51
N ILE A 69 -0.73 6.94 -16.61
CA ILE A 69 -0.52 6.62 -15.20
C ILE A 69 -1.83 6.53 -14.41
N GLY A 70 -1.88 5.61 -13.44
CA GLY A 70 -3.02 5.45 -12.55
C GLY A 70 -3.38 4.00 -12.26
N ILE A 71 -4.64 3.78 -11.92
CA ILE A 71 -5.22 2.46 -11.63
C ILE A 71 -6.12 2.07 -12.79
N ASN A 72 -5.74 1.02 -13.51
CA ASN A 72 -6.58 0.47 -14.55
C ASN A 72 -7.76 -0.32 -13.94
N MET A 73 -8.99 0.01 -14.36
CA MET A 73 -10.21 -0.63 -13.84
C MET A 73 -10.38 -2.07 -14.32
N ALA A 74 -9.71 -2.47 -15.41
CA ALA A 74 -9.65 -3.85 -15.91
C ALA A 74 -8.70 -4.74 -15.11
N TYR A 75 -7.74 -4.16 -14.39
CA TYR A 75 -6.74 -4.90 -13.62
C TYR A 75 -7.31 -5.95 -12.64
N PRO A 76 -8.33 -5.66 -11.79
CA PRO A 76 -8.93 -6.70 -10.95
C PRO A 76 -9.63 -7.81 -11.73
N ARG A 77 -10.13 -7.53 -12.95
CA ARG A 77 -10.73 -8.54 -13.83
C ARG A 77 -9.67 -9.45 -14.44
N MET A 78 -8.54 -8.86 -14.86
CA MET A 78 -7.36 -9.61 -15.27
C MET A 78 -6.91 -10.58 -14.15
N LEU A 79 -6.77 -10.11 -12.91
CA LEU A 79 -6.44 -10.96 -11.77
C LEU A 79 -7.46 -12.10 -11.58
N MET A 80 -8.75 -11.78 -11.63
CA MET A 80 -9.82 -12.77 -11.43
C MET A 80 -9.84 -13.84 -12.52
N HIS A 81 -9.61 -13.46 -13.78
CA HIS A 81 -9.75 -14.36 -14.92
C HIS A 81 -8.44 -14.97 -15.43
N GLN A 82 -7.28 -14.55 -14.93
CA GLN A 82 -5.98 -15.12 -15.27
C GLN A 82 -5.34 -15.81 -14.06
N GLU A 83 -5.16 -15.10 -12.94
CA GLU A 83 -4.40 -15.60 -11.80
C GLU A 83 -5.25 -16.42 -10.82
N LEU A 84 -6.47 -15.96 -10.52
CA LEU A 84 -7.37 -16.62 -9.57
C LEU A 84 -8.19 -17.75 -10.19
N THR A 85 -7.68 -18.36 -11.26
CA THR A 85 -8.29 -19.51 -11.96
C THR A 85 -7.78 -20.86 -11.47
N THR A 86 -6.84 -20.88 -10.52
CA THR A 86 -6.30 -22.10 -9.92
C THR A 86 -7.32 -22.75 -8.99
N LEU A 87 -7.21 -24.08 -8.82
CA LEU A 87 -8.13 -24.82 -7.96
C LEU A 87 -8.01 -24.40 -6.48
N GLU A 88 -6.79 -24.12 -6.02
CA GLU A 88 -6.55 -23.64 -4.66
C GLU A 88 -7.23 -22.30 -4.38
N ALA A 89 -7.10 -21.34 -5.32
CA ALA A 89 -7.76 -20.04 -5.21
C ALA A 89 -9.28 -20.18 -5.22
N ALA A 90 -9.82 -21.05 -6.07
CA ALA A 90 -11.25 -21.30 -6.17
C ALA A 90 -11.84 -21.94 -4.91
N VAL A 91 -11.21 -23.00 -4.38
CA VAL A 91 -11.67 -23.66 -3.15
C VAL A 91 -11.63 -22.67 -1.98
N ASN A 92 -10.54 -21.93 -1.82
CA ASN A 92 -10.43 -20.89 -0.78
C ASN A 92 -11.53 -19.82 -0.92
N GLY A 93 -11.82 -19.38 -2.15
CA GLY A 93 -12.87 -18.40 -2.43
C GLY A 93 -14.28 -18.93 -2.15
N LEU A 94 -14.57 -20.19 -2.53
CA LEU A 94 -15.86 -20.85 -2.31
C LEU A 94 -16.14 -21.09 -0.82
N GLN A 95 -15.13 -21.49 -0.05
CA GLN A 95 -15.25 -21.69 1.40
C GLN A 95 -15.54 -20.38 2.16
N LYS A 96 -15.24 -19.23 1.54
CA LYS A 96 -15.56 -17.89 2.04
C LYS A 96 -16.82 -17.29 1.41
N LEU A 97 -17.50 -18.03 0.52
CA LEU A 97 -18.67 -17.55 -0.18
C LEU A 97 -19.88 -17.53 0.74
N GLN A 98 -20.51 -16.37 0.85
CA GLN A 98 -21.75 -16.23 1.60
C GLN A 98 -22.88 -17.05 0.95
N PRO A 99 -23.69 -17.81 1.72
CA PRO A 99 -24.75 -18.65 1.17
C PRO A 99 -25.68 -17.91 0.18
N ILE A 100 -26.14 -16.70 0.52
CA ILE A 100 -27.03 -15.91 -0.35
C ILE A 100 -26.42 -15.56 -1.72
N ARG A 101 -25.09 -15.57 -1.85
CA ARG A 101 -24.37 -15.21 -3.09
C ARG A 101 -24.12 -16.39 -4.03
N VAL A 102 -24.35 -17.62 -3.58
CA VAL A 102 -24.12 -18.85 -4.38
C VAL A 102 -24.92 -18.83 -5.69
N VAL A 103 -26.18 -18.40 -5.64
CA VAL A 103 -27.04 -18.31 -6.84
C VAL A 103 -26.63 -17.19 -7.81
N THR A 104 -25.72 -16.31 -7.38
CA THR A 104 -25.18 -15.20 -8.18
C THR A 104 -23.74 -15.41 -8.63
N VAL A 105 -23.15 -16.58 -8.39
CA VAL A 105 -21.83 -16.92 -8.92
C VAL A 105 -21.86 -16.85 -10.45
N ILE A 106 -20.85 -16.19 -11.02
CA ILE A 106 -20.80 -15.88 -12.45
C ILE A 106 -20.34 -17.09 -13.26
N THR A 107 -21.28 -18.01 -13.47
CA THR A 107 -21.09 -19.19 -14.30
C THR A 107 -22.44 -19.70 -14.78
N GLN A 108 -22.41 -20.41 -15.90
CA GLN A 108 -23.54 -21.19 -16.40
C GLN A 108 -23.18 -22.67 -16.29
N TYR A 109 -23.93 -23.39 -15.45
CA TYR A 109 -23.68 -24.80 -15.20
C TYR A 109 -23.92 -25.65 -16.45
N CYS A 110 -23.00 -26.57 -16.69
CA CYS A 110 -23.13 -27.61 -17.72
C CYS A 110 -23.62 -28.92 -17.10
N TRP A 111 -23.22 -29.19 -15.84
CA TRP A 111 -23.56 -30.40 -15.09
C TRP A 111 -23.83 -30.09 -13.63
N VAL A 112 -24.65 -30.94 -13.02
CA VAL A 112 -24.89 -30.89 -11.57
C VAL A 112 -23.73 -31.50 -10.80
N ASP A 113 -23.20 -32.64 -11.25
CA ASP A 113 -22.24 -33.46 -10.52
C ASP A 113 -20.96 -33.74 -11.31
N PHE A 114 -19.89 -34.13 -10.61
CA PHE A 114 -18.60 -34.41 -11.24
C PHE A 114 -18.62 -35.58 -12.22
N GLU A 115 -19.52 -36.56 -12.02
CA GLU A 115 -19.72 -37.70 -12.91
C GLU A 115 -20.53 -37.37 -14.18
N LYS A 116 -21.00 -36.11 -14.31
CA LYS A 116 -21.74 -35.62 -15.49
C LYS A 116 -23.03 -36.40 -15.75
N ARG A 117 -23.67 -36.94 -14.70
CA ARG A 117 -24.90 -37.75 -14.81
C ARG A 117 -26.11 -36.91 -15.20
N TRP A 118 -26.14 -35.65 -14.77
CA TRP A 118 -27.24 -34.73 -15.03
C TRP A 118 -26.77 -33.49 -15.80
N ALA A 119 -27.20 -33.38 -17.05
CA ALA A 119 -26.93 -32.24 -17.93
C ALA A 119 -27.89 -31.06 -17.64
N MET A 120 -27.37 -29.83 -17.69
CA MET A 120 -28.10 -28.62 -17.24
C MET A 120 -27.97 -27.41 -18.19
N ALA A 121 -27.24 -27.50 -19.31
CA ALA A 121 -27.21 -26.39 -20.27
C ALA A 121 -28.63 -26.09 -20.81
N HIS A 122 -28.93 -24.86 -21.24
CA HIS A 122 -30.30 -24.54 -21.71
C HIS A 122 -30.57 -25.06 -23.13
N THR A 123 -29.54 -25.23 -23.97
CA THR A 123 -29.67 -25.82 -25.31
C THR A 123 -28.82 -27.07 -25.46
N ARG A 124 -29.17 -27.91 -26.42
CA ARG A 124 -28.37 -29.09 -26.77
C ARG A 124 -27.00 -28.71 -27.32
N LYS A 125 -26.94 -27.68 -28.18
CA LYS A 125 -25.68 -27.18 -28.77
C LYS A 125 -24.73 -26.66 -27.71
N ARG A 126 -25.22 -25.91 -26.71
CA ARG A 126 -24.40 -25.50 -25.57
C ARG A 126 -23.91 -26.70 -24.76
N GLN A 127 -24.74 -27.73 -24.56
CA GLN A 127 -24.32 -28.95 -23.86
C GLN A 127 -23.19 -29.69 -24.61
N GLU A 128 -23.20 -29.69 -25.94
CA GLU A 128 -22.13 -30.23 -26.78
C GLU A 128 -20.85 -29.39 -26.65
N ARG A 129 -20.98 -28.05 -26.70
CA ARG A 129 -19.87 -27.11 -26.44
C ARG A 129 -19.25 -27.32 -25.06
N CYS A 130 -20.06 -27.53 -24.02
CA CYS A 130 -19.57 -27.87 -22.67
C CYS A 130 -18.68 -29.11 -22.68
N ARG A 131 -19.09 -30.18 -23.40
CA ARG A 131 -18.31 -31.41 -23.53
C ARG A 131 -17.02 -31.18 -24.32
N GLU A 132 -17.01 -30.30 -25.30
CA GLU A 132 -15.81 -30.10 -26.11
C GLU A 132 -14.78 -29.21 -25.40
N TYR A 133 -15.22 -28.13 -24.75
CA TYR A 133 -14.32 -27.07 -24.26
C TYR A 133 -14.26 -26.90 -22.74
N TYR A 134 -15.29 -27.26 -21.98
CA TYR A 134 -15.42 -26.86 -20.56
C TYR A 134 -15.29 -28.00 -19.55
N GLN A 135 -15.05 -29.24 -19.99
CA GLN A 135 -14.96 -30.37 -19.05
C GLN A 135 -13.88 -30.22 -17.98
N LEU A 136 -12.77 -29.54 -18.29
CA LEU A 136 -11.66 -29.36 -17.36
C LEU A 136 -11.89 -28.19 -16.37
N ASN A 137 -12.95 -27.40 -16.57
CA ASN A 137 -13.27 -26.22 -15.77
C ASN A 137 -14.27 -26.57 -14.65
N GLY A 138 -13.83 -26.51 -13.39
CA GLY A 138 -14.66 -26.80 -12.22
C GLY A 138 -15.86 -25.85 -12.09
N ALA A 139 -15.78 -24.63 -12.62
CA ALA A 139 -16.83 -23.62 -12.49
C ALA A 139 -18.16 -24.01 -13.17
N VAL A 140 -18.14 -24.93 -14.15
CA VAL A 140 -19.36 -25.38 -14.84
C VAL A 140 -20.04 -26.59 -14.16
N TYR A 141 -19.48 -27.07 -13.04
CA TYR A 141 -20.03 -28.17 -12.24
C TYR A 141 -20.65 -27.60 -10.97
N MET A 142 -21.94 -27.85 -10.75
CA MET A 142 -22.63 -27.35 -9.57
C MET A 142 -22.09 -27.94 -8.26
N GLU A 143 -21.71 -29.23 -8.27
CA GLU A 143 -21.13 -29.94 -7.12
C GLU A 143 -19.85 -29.27 -6.58
N SER A 144 -19.02 -28.67 -7.46
CA SER A 144 -17.83 -27.93 -7.03
C SER A 144 -18.16 -26.82 -6.03
N VAL A 145 -19.28 -26.13 -6.25
CA VAL A 145 -19.78 -25.06 -5.39
C VAL A 145 -20.48 -25.65 -4.18
N LEU A 146 -21.39 -26.61 -4.37
CA LEU A 146 -22.23 -27.15 -3.29
C LEU A 146 -21.44 -27.87 -2.18
N ARG A 147 -20.32 -28.51 -2.51
CA ARG A 147 -19.42 -29.14 -1.52
C ARG A 147 -18.67 -28.14 -0.64
N ASN A 148 -18.40 -26.95 -1.17
CA ASN A 148 -17.49 -25.99 -0.55
C ASN A 148 -18.22 -24.88 0.21
N ILE A 149 -19.54 -25.01 0.39
CA ILE A 149 -20.39 -24.06 1.10
C ILE A 149 -21.17 -24.77 2.21
N ASP A 150 -21.80 -23.98 3.09
CA ASP A 150 -22.86 -24.50 3.95
C ASP A 150 -24.12 -24.79 3.11
N TYR A 151 -24.22 -26.01 2.61
CA TYR A 151 -25.31 -26.47 1.75
C TYR A 151 -26.68 -26.31 2.41
N ASN A 152 -26.80 -26.63 3.70
CA ASN A 152 -28.07 -26.59 4.43
C ASN A 152 -28.54 -25.14 4.63
N ALA A 153 -27.63 -24.23 5.02
CA ALA A 153 -27.95 -22.81 5.10
C ALA A 153 -28.30 -22.24 3.73
N TRP A 154 -27.55 -22.61 2.69
CA TRP A 154 -27.82 -22.18 1.32
C TRP A 154 -29.19 -22.61 0.82
N LEU A 155 -29.59 -23.87 1.04
CA LEU A 155 -30.87 -24.39 0.58
C LEU A 155 -32.06 -23.54 1.08
N ILE A 156 -32.00 -23.08 2.33
CA ILE A 156 -33.01 -22.18 2.92
C ILE A 156 -33.07 -20.85 2.14
N THR A 157 -31.93 -20.29 1.73
CA THR A 157 -31.87 -19.04 0.98
C THR A 157 -32.53 -19.12 -0.41
N THR A 158 -32.62 -20.32 -0.99
CA THR A 158 -33.26 -20.53 -2.30
C THR A 158 -34.78 -20.51 -2.27
N GLN A 159 -35.40 -20.43 -1.07
CA GLN A 159 -36.86 -20.47 -0.90
C GLN A 159 -37.52 -21.68 -1.59
N ASN A 160 -36.88 -22.85 -1.48
CA ASN A 160 -37.32 -24.12 -2.09
C ASN A 160 -37.25 -24.18 -3.63
N LEU A 161 -36.80 -23.12 -4.32
CA LEU A 161 -36.68 -23.12 -5.79
C LEU A 161 -35.68 -24.17 -6.29
N PHE A 162 -34.57 -24.40 -5.56
CA PHE A 162 -33.63 -25.44 -5.93
C PHE A 162 -34.29 -26.83 -5.98
N ASN A 163 -35.10 -27.15 -4.96
CA ASN A 163 -35.78 -28.44 -4.91
C ASN A 163 -36.81 -28.58 -6.04
N ALA A 164 -37.55 -27.51 -6.31
CA ALA A 164 -38.59 -27.50 -7.34
C ALA A 164 -38.01 -27.59 -8.78
N ARG A 165 -36.89 -26.90 -9.06
CA ARG A 165 -36.37 -26.74 -10.43
C ARG A 165 -35.24 -27.69 -10.80
N ILE A 166 -34.50 -28.20 -9.82
CA ILE A 166 -33.33 -29.05 -10.05
C ILE A 166 -33.54 -30.40 -9.39
N ALA A 167 -33.84 -30.43 -8.08
CA ALA A 167 -33.92 -31.70 -7.36
C ALA A 167 -35.05 -32.61 -7.85
N ALA A 168 -36.23 -32.04 -8.13
CA ALA A 168 -37.34 -32.79 -8.72
C ALA A 168 -36.97 -33.45 -10.06
N GLY A 169 -36.25 -32.72 -10.93
CA GLY A 169 -35.78 -33.26 -12.20
C GLY A 169 -34.71 -34.35 -12.06
N ILE A 170 -33.82 -34.23 -11.08
CA ILE A 170 -32.84 -35.26 -10.75
C ILE A 170 -33.53 -36.54 -10.28
N LEU A 171 -34.53 -36.42 -9.41
CA LEU A 171 -35.28 -37.57 -8.90
C LEU A 171 -36.16 -38.23 -9.96
N ASP A 172 -36.70 -37.45 -10.90
CA ASP A 172 -37.43 -37.96 -12.06
C ASP A 172 -36.51 -38.72 -13.03
N ALA A 173 -35.32 -38.18 -13.31
CA ALA A 173 -34.36 -38.81 -14.23
C ALA A 173 -33.65 -40.03 -13.63
N SER A 174 -33.29 -39.99 -12.34
CA SER A 174 -32.62 -41.10 -11.65
C SER A 174 -32.94 -41.13 -10.14
N PRO A 175 -34.04 -41.78 -9.73
CA PRO A 175 -34.53 -41.75 -8.35
C PRO A 175 -33.51 -42.22 -7.28
N GLU A 176 -32.82 -43.34 -7.55
CA GLU A 176 -31.88 -43.95 -6.59
C GLU A 176 -30.60 -43.11 -6.45
N SER A 177 -29.90 -42.84 -7.56
CA SER A 177 -28.67 -42.05 -7.57
C SER A 177 -28.91 -40.61 -7.12
N GLY A 178 -30.05 -40.01 -7.47
CA GLY A 178 -30.44 -38.67 -7.05
C GLY A 178 -30.64 -38.58 -5.53
N SER A 179 -31.37 -39.54 -4.95
CA SER A 179 -31.59 -39.60 -3.49
C SER A 179 -30.28 -39.78 -2.71
N ALA A 180 -29.37 -40.62 -3.23
CA ALA A 180 -28.03 -40.80 -2.67
C ALA A 180 -27.20 -39.50 -2.72
N PHE A 181 -27.23 -38.79 -3.85
CA PHE A 181 -26.51 -37.52 -4.04
C PHE A 181 -26.98 -36.43 -3.07
N PHE A 182 -28.29 -36.27 -2.84
CA PHE A 182 -28.78 -35.29 -1.85
C PHE A 182 -28.45 -35.68 -0.41
N THR A 183 -28.47 -36.97 -0.09
CA THR A 183 -28.06 -37.46 1.23
C THR A 183 -26.59 -37.15 1.48
N TYR A 184 -25.75 -37.37 0.48
CA TYR A 184 -24.35 -37.01 0.47
C TYR A 184 -24.13 -35.49 0.69
N LEU A 185 -24.79 -34.63 -0.09
CA LEU A 185 -24.64 -33.17 0.06
C LEU A 185 -25.05 -32.66 1.44
N LYS A 186 -26.11 -33.21 2.03
CA LYS A 186 -26.58 -32.82 3.37
C LYS A 186 -25.62 -33.22 4.50
N GLN A 187 -24.91 -34.33 4.32
CA GLN A 187 -23.98 -34.89 5.31
C GLN A 187 -22.53 -34.43 5.09
N HIS A 188 -22.22 -33.86 3.92
CA HIS A 188 -20.87 -33.44 3.57
C HIS A 188 -20.39 -32.27 4.43
N THR A 189 -19.15 -32.38 4.91
CA THR A 189 -18.44 -31.29 5.57
C THR A 189 -17.28 -30.82 4.69
N PRO A 190 -17.12 -29.51 4.43
CA PRO A 190 -16.05 -28.99 3.58
C PRO A 190 -14.67 -29.51 4.01
N LEU A 191 -13.88 -30.00 3.05
CA LEU A 191 -12.54 -30.50 3.30
C LEU A 191 -11.52 -29.35 3.40
N SER A 192 -10.29 -29.66 3.87
CA SER A 192 -9.19 -28.71 3.73
C SER A 192 -8.87 -28.47 2.25
N THR A 193 -8.42 -27.25 1.91
CA THR A 193 -8.13 -26.83 0.54
C THR A 193 -7.29 -27.85 -0.26
N PRO A 194 -6.17 -28.39 0.26
CA PRO A 194 -5.36 -29.33 -0.51
C PRO A 194 -6.04 -30.68 -0.76
N ASN A 195 -6.93 -31.12 0.14
CA ASN A 195 -7.65 -32.38 -0.03
C ASN A 195 -8.83 -32.22 -0.98
N GLU A 196 -9.51 -31.06 -0.95
CA GLU A 196 -10.55 -30.71 -1.93
C GLU A 196 -10.01 -30.69 -3.36
N VAL A 197 -8.85 -30.04 -3.55
CA VAL A 197 -8.18 -29.96 -4.87
C VAL A 197 -7.89 -31.36 -5.42
N LYS A 198 -7.37 -32.28 -4.59
CA LYS A 198 -7.12 -33.67 -5.01
C LYS A 198 -8.39 -34.40 -5.46
N VAL A 199 -9.52 -34.13 -4.83
CA VAL A 199 -10.81 -34.71 -5.24
C VAL A 199 -11.16 -34.18 -6.64
N TRP A 200 -11.08 -32.87 -6.87
CA TRP A 200 -11.41 -32.29 -8.18
C TRP A 200 -10.48 -32.81 -9.28
N GLU A 201 -9.17 -32.92 -8.99
CA GLU A 201 -8.18 -33.49 -9.91
C GLU A 201 -8.48 -34.95 -10.26
N SER A 202 -9.02 -35.74 -9.32
CA SER A 202 -9.41 -37.14 -9.57
C SER A 202 -10.54 -37.28 -10.59
N TYR A 203 -11.37 -36.24 -10.75
CA TYR A 203 -12.41 -36.14 -11.78
C TYR A 203 -11.92 -35.43 -13.05
N GLY A 204 -10.62 -35.15 -13.16
CA GLY A 204 -10.00 -34.52 -14.34
C GLY A 204 -10.18 -32.99 -14.42
N ILE A 205 -10.65 -32.34 -13.35
CA ILE A 205 -10.77 -30.89 -13.27
C ILE A 205 -9.39 -30.29 -13.02
N ARG A 206 -9.05 -29.21 -13.75
CA ARG A 206 -7.70 -28.58 -13.70
C ARG A 206 -7.72 -27.07 -13.47
N THR A 207 -8.82 -26.42 -13.83
CA THR A 207 -8.99 -24.97 -13.67
C THR A 207 -10.37 -24.67 -13.12
N PHE A 208 -10.53 -23.49 -12.54
CA PHE A 208 -11.81 -22.96 -12.13
C PHE A 208 -11.90 -21.52 -12.67
N GLN A 209 -12.41 -21.38 -13.89
CA GLN A 209 -12.53 -20.11 -14.57
C GLN A 209 -14.00 -19.67 -14.60
N LEU A 210 -14.30 -18.56 -13.92
CA LEU A 210 -15.61 -17.91 -14.00
C LEU A 210 -15.80 -17.20 -15.35
N GLN A 211 -17.06 -17.02 -15.74
CA GLN A 211 -17.41 -16.27 -16.95
C GLN A 211 -17.19 -14.76 -16.74
N TYR A 212 -16.92 -14.03 -17.81
CA TYR A 212 -16.78 -12.58 -17.78
C TYR A 212 -18.14 -11.92 -17.53
N SER A 213 -18.25 -11.08 -16.49
CA SER A 213 -19.47 -10.32 -16.20
C SER A 213 -19.20 -8.89 -15.78
N ASN A 214 -20.10 -7.97 -16.16
CA ASN A 214 -20.18 -6.63 -15.61
C ASN A 214 -21.23 -6.46 -14.48
N GLN A 215 -21.55 -7.52 -13.75
CA GLN A 215 -22.45 -7.46 -12.59
C GLN A 215 -21.86 -6.62 -11.44
N TYR A 216 -20.58 -6.80 -11.17
CA TYR A 216 -19.82 -6.04 -10.19
C TYR A 216 -18.63 -5.38 -10.87
N GLN A 217 -18.38 -4.10 -10.59
CA GLN A 217 -17.00 -3.65 -10.63
C GLN A 217 -16.27 -4.39 -9.51
N ILE A 218 -15.42 -5.35 -9.88
CA ILE A 218 -14.62 -6.13 -8.93
C ILE A 218 -13.79 -5.13 -8.11
N GLY A 219 -13.88 -5.25 -6.79
CA GLY A 219 -13.08 -4.45 -5.87
C GLY A 219 -11.66 -5.00 -5.74
N LEU A 220 -10.72 -4.12 -5.40
CA LEU A 220 -9.31 -4.47 -5.23
C LEU A 220 -8.72 -3.68 -4.07
N GLN A 221 -8.00 -4.37 -3.20
CA GLN A 221 -7.01 -3.76 -2.31
C GLN A 221 -5.69 -4.47 -2.55
N GLU A 222 -4.72 -3.75 -3.08
CA GLU A 222 -3.40 -4.26 -3.38
C GLU A 222 -2.33 -3.42 -2.70
N ASP A 223 -1.48 -4.10 -1.94
CA ASP A 223 -0.52 -3.51 -1.03
C ASP A 223 0.90 -4.00 -1.34
N ILE A 224 1.90 -3.16 -1.05
CA ILE A 224 3.32 -3.54 -1.03
C ILE A 224 3.89 -3.38 0.37
N ILE A 225 4.75 -4.31 0.78
CA ILE A 225 5.33 -4.32 2.13
C ILE A 225 6.67 -3.57 2.09
N ILE A 226 6.80 -2.48 2.85
CA ILE A 226 8.05 -1.73 2.98
C ILE A 226 8.68 -2.03 4.34
N SER A 227 9.89 -2.58 4.33
CA SER A 227 10.67 -2.89 5.52
C SER A 227 11.76 -1.85 5.75
N ASN A 228 11.81 -1.32 6.98
CA ASN A 228 12.72 -0.25 7.37
C ASN A 228 13.91 -0.78 8.20
N ALA A 229 14.86 0.11 8.52
CA ALA A 229 16.05 -0.23 9.29
C ALA A 229 15.79 -0.68 10.74
N MET A 230 14.56 -0.55 11.26
CA MET A 230 14.17 -1.09 12.58
C MET A 230 13.77 -2.57 12.52
N GLY A 231 13.74 -3.17 11.33
CA GLY A 231 13.20 -4.52 11.12
C GLY A 231 11.67 -4.57 11.20
N SER A 232 11.00 -3.41 11.15
CA SER A 232 9.54 -3.31 11.07
C SER A 232 9.09 -3.22 9.62
N SER A 233 7.97 -3.86 9.31
CA SER A 233 7.37 -3.88 7.98
C SER A 233 6.02 -3.19 8.01
N TRP A 234 5.80 -2.28 7.06
CA TRP A 234 4.59 -1.47 6.94
C TRP A 234 3.96 -1.70 5.57
N SER A 235 2.63 -1.73 5.51
CA SER A 235 1.90 -1.82 4.24
C SER A 235 1.79 -0.44 3.58
N LEU A 236 2.04 -0.37 2.27
CA LEU A 236 1.73 0.77 1.42
C LEU A 236 0.67 0.33 0.39
N PRO A 237 -0.57 0.84 0.45
CA PRO A 237 -1.58 0.52 -0.55
C PRO A 237 -1.22 1.14 -1.91
N ILE A 238 -1.08 0.32 -2.94
CA ILE A 238 -0.70 0.77 -4.30
C ILE A 238 -1.91 0.86 -5.25
N LYS A 239 -2.95 0.04 -5.02
CA LYS A 239 -4.24 0.13 -5.73
C LYS A 239 -5.40 -0.08 -4.78
N THR A 240 -6.38 0.82 -4.83
CA THR A 240 -7.63 0.67 -4.08
C THR A 240 -8.83 0.96 -4.98
N ILE A 241 -9.61 -0.07 -5.28
CA ILE A 241 -10.85 0.00 -6.05
C ILE A 241 -11.98 -0.52 -5.17
N ALA A 242 -13.00 0.31 -4.93
CA ALA A 242 -14.18 -0.13 -4.21
C ALA A 242 -15.02 -1.07 -5.07
N SER A 243 -15.49 -2.18 -4.48
CA SER A 243 -16.46 -3.07 -5.12
C SER A 243 -17.79 -2.33 -5.30
N LYS A 244 -18.40 -2.42 -6.49
CA LYS A 244 -19.68 -1.77 -6.79
C LYS A 244 -20.60 -2.68 -7.57
N TYR A 245 -21.77 -2.98 -7.00
CA TYR A 245 -22.86 -3.65 -7.72
C TYR A 245 -23.46 -2.71 -8.77
N ARG A 246 -23.62 -3.20 -9.99
CA ARG A 246 -24.06 -2.39 -11.14
C ARG A 246 -25.56 -2.42 -11.42
N GLY A 247 -26.31 -3.33 -10.79
CA GLY A 247 -27.77 -3.39 -10.91
C GLY A 247 -28.23 -3.49 -12.37
N THR A 248 -29.06 -2.54 -12.81
CA THR A 248 -29.57 -2.45 -14.19
C THR A 248 -28.49 -2.23 -15.24
N LEU A 249 -27.28 -1.80 -14.85
CA LEU A 249 -26.13 -1.64 -15.74
C LEU A 249 -25.35 -2.95 -15.94
N ARG A 250 -25.86 -4.09 -15.46
CA ARG A 250 -25.35 -5.43 -15.77
C ARG A 250 -25.87 -5.86 -17.15
N LEU A 251 -25.13 -5.53 -18.20
CA LEU A 251 -25.52 -5.89 -19.57
C LEU A 251 -25.16 -7.33 -19.95
N THR A 252 -24.18 -7.96 -19.28
CA THR A 252 -23.84 -9.35 -19.58
C THR A 252 -24.96 -10.33 -19.25
N CYS A 253 -26.00 -9.91 -18.50
CA CYS A 253 -27.15 -10.77 -18.24
C CYS A 253 -27.94 -11.15 -19.49
N TYR A 254 -27.82 -10.36 -20.57
CA TYR A 254 -28.40 -10.70 -21.87
C TYR A 254 -27.65 -11.82 -22.58
N MET A 255 -26.34 -11.96 -22.33
CA MET A 255 -25.54 -13.05 -22.89
C MET A 255 -25.74 -14.34 -22.10
N TYR A 256 -25.84 -14.23 -20.76
CA TYR A 256 -26.17 -15.33 -19.86
C TYR A 256 -26.65 -14.83 -18.49
N CYS A 257 -27.62 -15.52 -17.88
CA CYS A 257 -28.38 -14.96 -16.76
C CYS A 257 -28.02 -15.45 -15.34
N ALA A 258 -27.05 -16.37 -15.15
CA ALA A 258 -26.66 -16.98 -13.87
C ALA A 258 -27.82 -17.73 -13.16
N LEU A 259 -27.47 -18.63 -12.22
CA LEU A 259 -28.41 -19.60 -11.62
C LEU A 259 -29.67 -18.97 -11.00
N ASN A 260 -29.55 -17.79 -10.38
CA ASN A 260 -30.68 -17.10 -9.76
C ASN A 260 -31.83 -16.81 -10.75
N ASN A 261 -31.51 -16.50 -12.01
CA ASN A 261 -32.54 -16.25 -13.02
C ASN A 261 -33.10 -17.57 -13.54
N ASP A 262 -32.26 -18.58 -13.78
CA ASP A 262 -32.68 -19.91 -14.24
C ASP A 262 -33.72 -20.54 -13.29
N LEU A 263 -33.53 -20.38 -11.96
CA LEU A 263 -34.46 -20.84 -10.93
C LEU A 263 -35.81 -20.11 -10.93
N LYS A 264 -35.87 -18.88 -11.45
CA LYS A 264 -37.08 -18.02 -11.43
C LYS A 264 -37.86 -18.04 -12.73
N VAL A 265 -37.17 -18.24 -13.85
CA VAL A 265 -37.76 -18.25 -15.20
C VAL A 265 -38.65 -19.48 -15.38
N THR A 266 -38.20 -20.65 -14.93
CA THR A 266 -38.95 -21.90 -15.03
C THR A 266 -40.20 -21.86 -14.14
N GLN A 267 -41.35 -22.29 -14.67
CA GLN A 267 -42.66 -22.21 -14.00
C GLN A 267 -43.31 -23.59 -13.82
N GLY A 268 -44.30 -23.68 -12.92
CA GLY A 268 -45.05 -24.93 -12.70
C GLY A 268 -44.18 -26.11 -12.28
N ASN A 269 -44.26 -27.23 -13.00
CA ASN A 269 -43.45 -28.43 -12.76
C ASN A 269 -42.21 -28.52 -13.67
N GLN A 270 -41.82 -27.45 -14.35
CA GLN A 270 -40.65 -27.45 -15.24
C GLN A 270 -39.33 -27.59 -14.46
N SER A 271 -38.43 -28.37 -15.04
CA SER A 271 -37.08 -28.68 -14.55
C SER A 271 -35.99 -28.10 -15.46
N LEU A 272 -34.82 -27.82 -14.88
CA LEU A 272 -33.60 -27.41 -15.59
C LEU A 272 -32.72 -28.59 -16.02
N ILE A 273 -33.07 -29.83 -15.63
CA ILE A 273 -32.31 -31.03 -15.96
C ILE A 273 -32.73 -31.56 -17.33
N GLN A 274 -31.82 -31.56 -18.30
CA GLN A 274 -32.10 -32.01 -19.67
C GLN A 274 -32.58 -33.46 -19.74
N ASN A 275 -32.12 -34.31 -18.83
CA ASN A 275 -32.47 -35.74 -18.78
C ASN A 275 -33.87 -36.02 -18.20
N SER A 276 -34.56 -35.02 -17.63
CA SER A 276 -35.87 -35.20 -17.00
C SER A 276 -37.01 -35.11 -18.02
N SER A 277 -38.09 -35.85 -17.76
CA SER A 277 -39.35 -35.76 -18.51
C SER A 277 -40.01 -34.37 -18.42
N THR A 278 -39.62 -33.57 -17.43
CA THR A 278 -40.15 -32.22 -17.17
C THR A 278 -39.20 -31.09 -17.61
N TYR A 279 -38.17 -31.40 -18.41
CA TYR A 279 -37.22 -30.40 -18.90
C TYR A 279 -37.92 -29.27 -19.66
N PHE A 280 -37.69 -28.00 -19.29
CA PHE A 280 -38.39 -26.85 -19.88
C PHE A 280 -38.20 -26.76 -21.40
N GLY A 281 -37.02 -27.12 -21.90
CA GLY A 281 -36.69 -27.05 -23.33
C GLY A 281 -37.46 -28.04 -24.20
N LEU A 282 -38.14 -29.04 -23.61
CA LEU A 282 -39.07 -29.91 -24.34
C LEU A 282 -40.35 -29.17 -24.75
N THR A 283 -40.72 -28.11 -24.02
CA THR A 283 -41.89 -27.27 -24.32
C THR A 283 -41.49 -26.06 -25.16
N ASN A 284 -40.45 -25.35 -24.73
CA ASN A 284 -39.92 -24.17 -25.43
C ASN A 284 -38.43 -24.03 -25.13
N GLU A 285 -37.57 -24.30 -26.12
CA GLU A 285 -36.11 -24.19 -26.00
C GLU A 285 -35.64 -22.75 -25.76
N ASN A 286 -36.39 -21.75 -26.25
CA ASN A 286 -36.07 -20.33 -26.11
C ASN A 286 -36.75 -19.67 -24.91
N LEU A 287 -37.41 -20.44 -24.03
CA LEU A 287 -38.17 -19.90 -22.88
C LEU A 287 -37.36 -18.89 -22.05
N VAL A 288 -36.08 -19.20 -21.79
CA VAL A 288 -35.22 -18.35 -20.96
C VAL A 288 -34.87 -17.04 -21.66
N GLU A 289 -34.61 -17.09 -22.95
CA GLU A 289 -34.38 -15.90 -23.77
C GLU A 289 -35.63 -15.01 -23.84
N GLU A 290 -36.79 -15.61 -24.13
CA GLU A 290 -38.05 -14.88 -24.27
C GLU A 290 -38.46 -14.16 -22.98
N VAL A 291 -38.21 -14.76 -21.81
CA VAL A 291 -38.54 -14.17 -20.51
C VAL A 291 -37.56 -13.07 -20.09
N ILE A 292 -36.26 -13.24 -20.39
CA ILE A 292 -35.22 -12.30 -19.94
C ILE A 292 -35.08 -11.10 -20.88
N ILE A 293 -35.15 -11.32 -22.19
CA ILE A 293 -34.97 -10.28 -23.21
C ILE A 293 -36.32 -9.68 -23.62
N GLY A 294 -37.35 -10.53 -23.73
CA GLY A 294 -38.64 -10.19 -24.31
C GLY A 294 -38.78 -10.72 -25.75
N SER A 295 -40.03 -11.00 -26.14
CA SER A 295 -40.39 -11.44 -27.49
C SER A 295 -41.48 -10.50 -28.07
N PRO A 296 -41.39 -10.08 -29.36
CA PRO A 296 -40.32 -10.38 -30.31
C PRO A 296 -38.99 -9.69 -29.94
N LEU A 297 -37.87 -10.29 -30.37
CA LEU A 297 -36.54 -9.73 -30.14
C LEU A 297 -36.36 -8.40 -30.91
N PRO A 298 -35.71 -7.38 -30.31
CA PRO A 298 -35.28 -6.20 -31.04
C PRO A 298 -34.37 -6.56 -32.23
N PRO A 299 -34.41 -5.83 -33.37
CA PRO A 299 -33.67 -6.21 -34.58
C PRO A 299 -32.17 -6.46 -34.41
N VAL A 300 -31.50 -5.74 -33.50
CA VAL A 300 -30.08 -5.97 -33.19
C VAL A 300 -29.87 -7.28 -32.42
N PHE A 301 -30.74 -7.57 -31.45
CA PHE A 301 -30.70 -8.83 -30.71
C PHE A 301 -31.14 -10.03 -31.54
N ASP A 302 -32.04 -9.83 -32.51
CA ASP A 302 -32.38 -10.84 -33.51
C ASP A 302 -31.18 -11.21 -34.39
N ALA A 303 -30.36 -10.21 -34.78
CA ALA A 303 -29.09 -10.45 -35.46
C ALA A 303 -28.09 -11.20 -34.57
N VAL A 304 -28.00 -10.87 -33.27
CA VAL A 304 -27.16 -11.61 -32.30
C VAL A 304 -27.63 -13.07 -32.15
N HIS A 305 -28.94 -13.27 -31.98
CA HIS A 305 -29.54 -14.60 -31.88
C HIS A 305 -29.18 -15.46 -33.11
N SER A 306 -29.33 -14.89 -34.30
CA SER A 306 -29.10 -15.57 -35.57
C SER A 306 -27.61 -15.89 -35.79
N ASP A 307 -26.74 -14.89 -35.67
CA ASP A 307 -25.33 -14.98 -36.08
C ASP A 307 -24.39 -15.52 -34.99
N ILE A 308 -24.70 -15.29 -33.70
CA ILE A 308 -23.90 -15.78 -32.55
C ILE A 308 -24.58 -17.01 -31.93
N GLY A 309 -25.88 -16.94 -31.69
CA GLY A 309 -26.68 -18.00 -31.07
C GLY A 309 -27.69 -17.41 -30.08
N PRO A 310 -28.63 -18.23 -29.56
CA PRO A 310 -29.65 -17.77 -28.64
C PRO A 310 -29.06 -16.96 -27.50
N MET A 311 -29.63 -15.78 -27.25
CA MET A 311 -29.28 -14.97 -26.09
C MET A 311 -29.53 -15.80 -24.83
N VAL A 312 -28.88 -15.42 -23.72
CA VAL A 312 -28.71 -16.23 -22.50
C VAL A 312 -27.86 -17.52 -22.62
N ASN A 313 -27.51 -17.98 -23.83
CA ASN A 313 -26.63 -19.13 -24.08
C ASN A 313 -25.25 -18.75 -24.64
N ILE A 314 -24.87 -17.47 -24.59
CA ILE A 314 -23.60 -16.97 -25.11
C ILE A 314 -22.59 -16.92 -23.96
N ASP A 315 -21.60 -17.81 -24.03
CA ASP A 315 -20.56 -17.90 -23.02
C ASP A 315 -19.51 -16.79 -23.22
N LEU A 316 -19.23 -16.02 -22.16
CA LEU A 316 -18.23 -14.96 -22.17
C LEU A 316 -16.97 -15.38 -21.40
N TYR A 317 -15.81 -15.41 -22.07
CA TYR A 317 -14.53 -15.70 -21.40
C TYR A 317 -13.45 -14.69 -21.75
N TRP A 318 -12.67 -14.31 -20.74
CA TRP A 318 -11.51 -13.44 -20.89
C TRP A 318 -10.44 -14.08 -21.79
N ILE A 319 -9.86 -13.29 -22.68
CA ILE A 319 -8.74 -13.69 -23.54
C ILE A 319 -7.46 -13.05 -22.97
N GLU A 320 -6.52 -13.89 -22.57
CA GLU A 320 -5.22 -13.45 -22.06
C GLU A 320 -4.27 -13.02 -23.19
N ALA A 321 -3.51 -11.95 -22.93
CA ALA A 321 -2.41 -11.54 -23.78
C ALA A 321 -1.27 -12.56 -23.70
N PRO A 322 -0.82 -13.16 -24.83
CA PRO A 322 0.23 -14.18 -24.80
C PRO A 322 1.51 -13.66 -24.14
N THR A 323 2.15 -14.49 -23.30
CA THR A 323 3.37 -14.14 -22.56
C THR A 323 4.51 -13.62 -23.46
N LYS A 324 4.63 -14.16 -24.68
CA LYS A 324 5.59 -13.68 -25.68
C LYS A 324 5.38 -12.20 -26.04
N PHE A 325 4.13 -11.71 -26.10
CA PHE A 325 3.84 -10.30 -26.36
C PHE A 325 4.19 -9.40 -25.19
N LEU A 326 3.97 -9.85 -23.96
CA LEU A 326 4.45 -9.13 -22.77
C LEU A 326 5.97 -8.90 -22.86
N THR A 327 6.74 -9.91 -23.24
CA THR A 327 8.19 -9.78 -23.44
C THR A 327 8.56 -8.82 -24.59
N ILE A 328 7.80 -8.82 -25.70
CA ILE A 328 8.02 -7.88 -26.81
C ILE A 328 7.77 -6.44 -26.35
N VAL A 329 6.66 -6.18 -25.66
CA VAL A 329 6.30 -4.85 -25.15
C VAL A 329 7.31 -4.38 -24.09
N GLN A 330 7.76 -5.26 -23.19
CA GLN A 330 8.82 -4.95 -22.22
C GLN A 330 10.12 -4.53 -22.92
N LYS A 331 10.58 -5.30 -23.91
CA LYS A 331 11.81 -4.97 -24.68
C LYS A 331 11.65 -3.66 -25.45
N PHE A 332 10.50 -3.45 -26.09
CA PHE A 332 10.19 -2.20 -26.79
C PHE A 332 10.27 -1.00 -25.84
N ARG A 333 9.60 -1.08 -24.68
CA ARG A 333 9.60 0.00 -23.68
C ARG A 333 11.00 0.26 -23.14
N TRP A 334 11.76 -0.79 -22.84
CA TRP A 334 13.16 -0.65 -22.41
C TRP A 334 13.99 0.12 -23.42
N SER A 335 13.91 -0.24 -24.71
CA SER A 335 14.66 0.41 -25.78
C SER A 335 14.30 1.89 -25.93
N ILE A 336 13.01 2.23 -25.88
CA ILE A 336 12.54 3.62 -25.95
C ILE A 336 13.00 4.41 -24.72
N LEU A 337 12.72 3.93 -23.52
CA LEU A 337 13.00 4.66 -22.28
C LEU A 337 14.50 4.84 -22.05
N SER A 338 15.32 3.84 -22.37
CA SER A 338 16.80 3.92 -22.34
C SER A 338 17.33 4.97 -23.32
N LYS A 339 16.67 5.13 -24.48
CA LYS A 339 17.02 6.16 -25.46
C LYS A 339 16.56 7.55 -25.02
N VAL A 340 15.38 7.69 -24.41
CA VAL A 340 14.86 8.95 -23.82
C VAL A 340 15.77 9.44 -22.68
N GLU A 341 16.26 8.53 -21.84
CA GLU A 341 17.20 8.85 -20.75
C GLU A 341 18.53 9.41 -21.30
N LYS A 342 19.11 8.77 -22.33
CA LYS A 342 20.47 9.09 -22.81
C LYS A 342 20.55 10.15 -23.92
N ASP A 343 19.47 10.38 -24.67
CA ASP A 343 19.47 11.24 -25.86
C ASP A 343 18.36 12.30 -25.78
N PRO A 344 18.69 13.53 -25.33
CA PRO A 344 17.73 14.63 -25.22
C PRO A 344 17.08 15.01 -26.56
N SER A 345 17.78 14.84 -27.68
CA SER A 345 17.26 15.17 -29.02
C SER A 345 16.18 14.18 -29.47
N PHE A 346 16.41 12.90 -29.18
CA PHE A 346 15.40 11.86 -29.36
C PHE A 346 14.19 12.12 -28.46
N ALA A 347 14.40 12.44 -27.19
CA ALA A 347 13.31 12.70 -26.24
C ALA A 347 12.41 13.88 -26.68
N ALA A 348 13.00 14.98 -27.17
CA ALA A 348 12.25 16.11 -27.71
C ALA A 348 11.42 15.72 -28.94
N SER A 349 11.99 14.90 -29.84
CA SER A 349 11.31 14.41 -31.05
C SER A 349 10.22 13.39 -30.73
N PHE A 350 10.42 12.56 -29.71
CA PHE A 350 9.41 11.61 -29.22
C PHE A 350 8.24 12.36 -28.57
N THR A 351 8.53 13.43 -27.83
CA THR A 351 7.51 14.26 -27.17
C THR A 351 6.66 15.05 -28.17
N SER A 352 7.25 15.49 -29.28
CA SER A 352 6.54 16.28 -30.31
C SER A 352 5.47 15.48 -31.07
N LEU A 353 5.50 14.14 -31.01
CA LEU A 353 4.46 13.28 -31.59
C LEU A 353 3.07 13.52 -30.98
N GLY A 354 2.99 14.02 -29.74
CA GLY A 354 1.74 14.40 -29.07
C GLY A 354 0.74 13.24 -28.89
N SER A 355 -0.47 13.56 -28.45
CA SER A 355 -1.56 12.58 -28.28
C SER A 355 -2.86 13.09 -28.88
N TYR A 356 -3.49 12.29 -29.74
CA TYR A 356 -4.64 12.68 -30.54
C TYR A 356 -5.66 11.54 -30.64
N ALA A 357 -6.92 11.86 -30.88
CA ALA A 357 -7.96 10.87 -31.14
C ALA A 357 -8.27 10.82 -32.63
N LEU A 358 -8.09 9.66 -33.27
CA LEU A 358 -8.40 9.43 -34.69
C LEU A 358 -9.61 8.50 -34.81
N ARG A 359 -10.39 8.66 -35.89
CA ARG A 359 -11.63 7.89 -36.13
C ARG A 359 -11.54 7.07 -37.42
N PRO A 360 -10.69 6.04 -37.46
CA PRO A 360 -10.52 5.25 -38.66
C PRO A 360 -11.77 4.41 -38.96
N THR A 361 -12.18 4.43 -40.22
CA THR A 361 -13.24 3.59 -40.79
C THR A 361 -12.60 2.50 -41.64
N PRO A 362 -12.61 1.23 -41.19
CA PRO A 362 -12.18 0.10 -41.99
C PRO A 362 -12.77 0.09 -43.41
N LEU A 363 -11.96 -0.31 -44.40
CA LEU A 363 -12.35 -0.28 -45.81
C LEU A 363 -13.66 -1.02 -46.10
N LYS A 364 -13.87 -2.16 -45.43
CA LYS A 364 -15.09 -2.97 -45.55
C LYS A 364 -16.36 -2.22 -45.12
N TRP A 365 -16.22 -1.24 -44.24
CA TRP A 365 -17.31 -0.43 -43.71
C TRP A 365 -17.42 0.95 -44.40
N ARG A 366 -16.51 1.25 -45.34
CA ARG A 366 -16.48 2.50 -46.09
C ARG A 366 -17.47 2.47 -47.25
N ASN A 367 -18.75 2.28 -46.96
CA ASN A 367 -19.82 2.31 -47.95
C ASN A 367 -20.94 3.26 -47.48
N ASN A 368 -21.24 4.29 -48.27
CA ASN A 368 -22.23 5.31 -47.94
C ASN A 368 -23.68 4.77 -47.84
N THR A 369 -23.93 3.57 -48.35
CA THR A 369 -25.25 2.90 -48.22
C THR A 369 -25.43 2.18 -46.88
N TYR A 370 -24.35 1.94 -46.15
CA TYR A 370 -24.40 1.24 -44.87
C TYR A 370 -24.86 2.16 -43.74
N ARG A 371 -25.65 1.57 -42.84
CA ARG A 371 -26.03 2.15 -41.56
C ARG A 371 -25.56 1.24 -40.44
N PHE A 372 -25.04 1.85 -39.37
CA PHE A 372 -24.45 1.17 -38.23
C PHE A 372 -25.33 1.31 -37.00
N TYR A 373 -25.54 0.21 -36.27
CA TYR A 373 -26.33 0.17 -35.03
C TYR A 373 -25.48 -0.10 -33.78
N GLY A 374 -24.15 -0.18 -33.90
CA GLY A 374 -23.25 -0.33 -32.75
C GLY A 374 -22.25 -1.46 -32.92
N GLY A 375 -21.26 -1.49 -32.02
CA GLY A 375 -20.25 -2.54 -31.95
C GLY A 375 -20.31 -3.41 -30.70
N ASN A 376 -21.33 -3.24 -29.85
CA ASN A 376 -21.49 -3.97 -28.60
C ASN A 376 -22.64 -4.99 -28.68
N PRO A 377 -22.37 -6.31 -28.66
CA PRO A 377 -23.41 -7.34 -28.71
C PRO A 377 -24.39 -7.32 -27.53
N MET A 378 -24.07 -6.60 -26.45
CA MET A 378 -24.92 -6.47 -25.28
C MET A 378 -25.91 -5.30 -25.39
N CYS A 379 -25.88 -4.53 -26.49
CA CYS A 379 -26.77 -3.37 -26.72
C CYS A 379 -27.77 -3.66 -27.85
N GLY A 380 -29.07 -3.73 -27.53
CA GLY A 380 -30.12 -4.10 -28.48
C GLY A 380 -30.99 -2.95 -29.01
N PHE A 381 -30.93 -1.76 -28.40
CA PHE A 381 -31.89 -0.66 -28.61
C PHE A 381 -31.29 0.56 -29.33
N SER A 382 -30.31 0.33 -30.19
CA SER A 382 -29.58 1.38 -30.88
C SER A 382 -30.31 1.94 -32.09
N VAL A 383 -29.97 3.17 -32.51
CA VAL A 383 -30.46 3.78 -33.75
C VAL A 383 -29.44 3.70 -34.89
N ALA A 384 -29.92 3.84 -36.13
CA ALA A 384 -29.11 3.79 -37.34
C ALA A 384 -28.27 5.07 -37.52
N LEU A 385 -26.94 4.92 -37.52
CA LEU A 385 -25.98 6.02 -37.73
C LEU A 385 -25.15 5.81 -39.00
N SER A 386 -24.54 6.89 -39.50
CA SER A 386 -23.73 6.88 -40.73
C SER A 386 -22.24 6.62 -40.49
N PHE A 387 -21.84 6.38 -39.24
CA PHE A 387 -20.45 6.15 -38.86
C PHE A 387 -20.30 4.86 -38.04
N VAL A 388 -19.13 4.25 -38.14
CA VAL A 388 -18.74 3.06 -37.37
C VAL A 388 -18.64 3.44 -35.90
N GLN A 389 -19.19 2.60 -35.02
CA GLN A 389 -19.27 2.88 -33.59
C GLN A 389 -18.17 2.17 -32.78
N GLU A 390 -17.91 2.63 -31.56
CA GLU A 390 -17.00 1.94 -30.65
C GLU A 390 -17.43 0.48 -30.39
N SER A 391 -16.44 -0.37 -30.06
CA SER A 391 -16.69 -1.76 -29.67
C SER A 391 -17.37 -1.85 -28.30
N PHE A 392 -17.61 -3.05 -27.78
CA PHE A 392 -18.11 -3.21 -26.41
C PHE A 392 -17.13 -2.61 -25.39
N GLY A 393 -17.62 -2.31 -24.19
CA GLY A 393 -16.78 -2.00 -23.04
C GLY A 393 -17.46 -2.42 -21.75
N PHE A 394 -16.66 -2.64 -20.71
CA PHE A 394 -17.17 -3.11 -19.44
C PHE A 394 -18.20 -2.13 -18.86
N ASP A 395 -17.88 -0.84 -18.84
CA ASP A 395 -18.65 0.28 -18.32
C ASP A 395 -19.70 0.86 -19.29
N ASP A 396 -19.85 0.25 -20.47
CA ASP A 396 -20.90 0.65 -21.39
C ASP A 396 -22.30 0.44 -20.76
N THR A 397 -23.18 1.40 -21.02
CA THR A 397 -24.57 1.45 -20.55
C THR A 397 -25.56 1.47 -21.70
N CYS A 398 -25.10 1.37 -22.95
CA CYS A 398 -25.89 1.47 -24.18
C CYS A 398 -26.67 2.78 -24.33
N ALA A 399 -26.28 3.84 -23.60
CA ALA A 399 -26.98 5.12 -23.62
C ALA A 399 -26.51 6.06 -24.75
N THR A 400 -25.26 5.93 -25.20
CA THR A 400 -24.64 6.81 -26.20
C THR A 400 -23.94 6.01 -27.28
N GLN A 401 -24.17 6.37 -28.54
CA GLN A 401 -23.54 5.73 -29.70
C GLN A 401 -22.37 6.58 -30.20
N ASN A 402 -21.17 6.29 -29.70
CA ASN A 402 -19.94 7.01 -30.03
C ASN A 402 -19.26 6.43 -31.28
N ALA A 403 -18.60 7.28 -32.07
CA ALA A 403 -17.81 6.86 -33.21
C ALA A 403 -16.56 6.09 -32.78
N LEU A 404 -16.17 5.06 -33.54
CA LEU A 404 -14.95 4.27 -33.32
C LEU A 404 -13.74 5.20 -33.21
N LYS A 405 -13.07 5.14 -32.06
CA LYS A 405 -11.94 6.00 -31.71
C LYS A 405 -10.72 5.17 -31.39
N ILE A 406 -9.58 5.58 -31.95
CA ILE A 406 -8.26 5.02 -31.63
C ILE A 406 -7.36 6.17 -31.20
N ASN A 407 -6.74 6.01 -30.03
CA ASN A 407 -5.89 7.04 -29.46
C ASN A 407 -4.49 6.92 -30.07
N TRP A 408 -4.08 7.95 -30.77
CA TRP A 408 -2.69 8.16 -31.13
C TRP A 408 -1.91 8.62 -29.90
N ASN A 409 -0.88 7.84 -29.56
CA ASN A 409 0.06 8.12 -28.47
C ASN A 409 1.48 7.73 -28.95
N PRO A 410 2.56 8.45 -28.57
CA PRO A 410 3.92 8.16 -29.02
C PRO A 410 4.35 6.69 -28.84
N PHE A 411 3.94 6.04 -27.75
CA PHE A 411 4.22 4.61 -27.56
C PHE A 411 3.45 3.73 -28.54
N THR A 412 2.13 3.95 -28.66
CA THR A 412 1.27 3.14 -29.56
C THR A 412 1.67 3.29 -31.02
N SER A 413 1.98 4.51 -31.47
CA SER A 413 2.31 4.81 -32.86
C SER A 413 3.69 4.28 -33.25
N VAL A 414 4.70 4.46 -32.40
CA VAL A 414 6.05 3.92 -32.63
C VAL A 414 6.04 2.39 -32.55
N PHE A 415 5.26 1.81 -31.63
CA PHE A 415 5.08 0.36 -31.55
C PHE A 415 4.45 -0.19 -32.84
N ALA A 416 3.35 0.42 -33.30
CA ALA A 416 2.71 0.04 -34.54
C ALA A 416 3.63 0.18 -35.75
N PHE A 417 4.39 1.27 -35.83
CA PHE A 417 5.37 1.52 -36.90
C PHE A 417 6.45 0.43 -36.97
N MET A 418 6.99 0.03 -35.82
CA MET A 418 7.95 -1.07 -35.71
C MET A 418 7.31 -2.40 -36.17
N MET A 419 6.07 -2.68 -35.78
CA MET A 419 5.39 -3.93 -36.11
C MET A 419 4.99 -4.05 -37.60
N VAL A 420 4.70 -2.94 -38.29
CA VAL A 420 4.43 -2.93 -39.74
C VAL A 420 5.70 -2.80 -40.60
N GLY A 421 6.89 -2.85 -39.98
CA GLY A 421 8.17 -2.76 -40.70
C GLY A 421 8.42 -1.39 -41.36
N GLY A 422 7.81 -0.32 -40.83
CA GLY A 422 7.95 1.05 -41.35
C GLY A 422 7.15 1.37 -42.62
N ASN A 423 6.31 0.45 -43.11
CA ASN A 423 5.45 0.70 -44.26
C ASN A 423 4.16 1.43 -43.85
N ILE A 424 4.08 2.74 -44.11
CA ILE A 424 2.99 3.61 -43.63
C ILE A 424 2.28 4.43 -44.72
N SER A 425 2.64 4.24 -46.00
CA SER A 425 2.26 5.16 -47.08
C SER A 425 0.75 5.22 -47.40
N SER A 426 -0.01 4.18 -47.08
CA SER A 426 -1.44 4.07 -47.43
C SER A 426 -2.42 4.23 -46.26
N VAL A 427 -1.94 4.27 -45.00
CA VAL A 427 -2.78 4.16 -43.80
C VAL A 427 -3.76 5.32 -43.65
N CYS A 428 -3.29 6.56 -43.78
CA CYS A 428 -4.12 7.76 -43.56
C CYS A 428 -5.18 7.96 -44.67
N GLN A 429 -4.83 7.71 -45.93
CA GLN A 429 -5.68 8.03 -47.08
C GLN A 429 -6.86 7.05 -47.22
N GLN A 430 -6.68 5.82 -46.76
CA GLN A 430 -7.65 4.74 -46.93
C GLN A 430 -8.69 4.67 -45.82
N LEU A 431 -8.40 5.15 -44.62
CA LEU A 431 -9.23 4.88 -43.44
C LEU A 431 -9.85 6.13 -42.79
N LEU A 432 -9.31 7.33 -43.00
CA LEU A 432 -9.77 8.53 -42.29
C LEU A 432 -10.64 9.44 -43.16
N SER A 433 -11.45 10.28 -42.49
CA SER A 433 -12.20 11.36 -43.13
C SER A 433 -11.28 12.51 -43.56
N HIS A 434 -11.76 13.35 -44.49
CA HIS A 434 -10.99 14.49 -45.02
C HIS A 434 -10.47 15.44 -43.92
N ASP A 435 -11.24 15.66 -42.85
CA ASP A 435 -10.86 16.57 -41.76
C ASP A 435 -9.67 16.06 -40.92
N GLU A 436 -9.54 14.75 -40.73
CA GLU A 436 -8.46 14.13 -39.92
C GLU A 436 -7.26 13.72 -40.77
N LEU A 437 -7.40 13.73 -42.10
CA LEU A 437 -6.39 13.30 -43.06
C LEU A 437 -5.12 14.15 -42.97
N THR A 438 -5.26 15.47 -42.85
CA THR A 438 -4.12 16.41 -42.73
C THR A 438 -3.31 16.16 -41.46
N LEU A 439 -3.99 15.99 -40.33
CA LEU A 439 -3.38 15.65 -39.05
C LEU A 439 -2.65 14.30 -39.13
N CYS A 440 -3.29 13.26 -39.69
CA CYS A 440 -2.66 11.95 -39.83
C CYS A 440 -1.38 12.01 -40.68
N PHE A 441 -1.39 12.75 -41.80
CA PHE A 441 -0.18 12.92 -42.62
C PHE A 441 0.94 13.67 -41.90
N GLN A 442 0.61 14.68 -41.09
CA GLN A 442 1.59 15.38 -40.25
C GLN A 442 2.22 14.43 -39.22
N LEU A 443 1.39 13.64 -38.53
CA LEU A 443 1.84 12.67 -37.54
C LEU A 443 2.69 11.56 -38.15
N MET A 444 2.31 11.06 -39.32
CA MET A 444 3.07 10.05 -40.06
C MET A 444 4.42 10.56 -40.57
N THR A 445 4.46 11.81 -41.04
CA THR A 445 5.72 12.46 -41.44
C THR A 445 6.65 12.60 -40.24
N ALA A 446 6.12 13.13 -39.12
CA ALA A 446 6.88 13.26 -37.88
C ALA A 446 7.41 11.90 -37.38
N LEU A 447 6.61 10.84 -37.48
CA LEU A 447 7.02 9.48 -37.09
C LEU A 447 8.15 8.93 -37.96
N LYS A 448 8.14 9.24 -39.26
CA LYS A 448 9.18 8.82 -40.21
C LYS A 448 10.50 9.55 -40.00
N ASP A 449 10.45 10.80 -39.55
CA ASP A 449 11.64 11.63 -39.31
C ASP A 449 12.39 11.24 -38.02
N ILE A 450 11.75 10.48 -37.11
CA ILE A 450 12.39 10.00 -35.89
C ILE A 450 13.35 8.84 -36.21
N ASN A 451 14.58 8.93 -35.68
CA ASN A 451 15.57 7.85 -35.81
C ASN A 451 15.20 6.64 -34.92
N LEU A 452 14.47 5.68 -35.50
CA LEU A 452 14.03 4.45 -34.86
C LEU A 452 14.90 3.23 -35.22
N GLY A 453 16.08 3.42 -35.81
CA GLY A 453 16.94 2.33 -36.31
C GLY A 453 17.48 1.39 -35.22
N PHE A 454 17.33 1.73 -33.95
CA PHE A 454 17.68 0.89 -32.81
C PHE A 454 16.58 -0.12 -32.44
N LEU A 455 15.36 0.05 -32.96
CA LEU A 455 14.26 -0.89 -32.75
C LEU A 455 14.32 -2.01 -33.79
N THR A 456 14.18 -3.25 -33.34
CA THR A 456 14.13 -4.43 -34.21
C THR A 456 12.74 -5.07 -34.13
N ALA A 457 12.11 -5.22 -35.29
CA ALA A 457 10.83 -5.91 -35.38
C ALA A 457 11.02 -7.41 -35.02
N PRO A 458 10.09 -8.01 -34.26
CA PRO A 458 10.18 -9.41 -33.88
C PRO A 458 10.03 -10.31 -35.13
N THR A 459 10.83 -11.39 -35.19
CA THR A 459 10.81 -12.34 -36.32
C THR A 459 9.66 -13.34 -36.26
N THR A 460 9.07 -13.56 -35.08
CA THR A 460 7.92 -14.44 -34.88
C THR A 460 6.85 -13.74 -34.07
N ILE A 461 5.64 -13.69 -34.63
CA ILE A 461 4.48 -13.03 -34.03
C ILE A 461 3.45 -14.11 -33.69
N PRO A 462 2.99 -14.22 -32.43
CA PRO A 462 1.91 -15.13 -32.07
C PRO A 462 0.62 -14.80 -32.83
N ILE A 463 -0.17 -15.82 -33.16
CA ILE A 463 -1.44 -15.66 -33.89
C ILE A 463 -2.43 -14.88 -33.01
N ILE A 464 -2.89 -13.73 -33.49
CA ILE A 464 -3.94 -12.93 -32.86
C ILE A 464 -5.15 -12.88 -33.79
N ASN A 465 -6.29 -13.39 -33.34
CA ASN A 465 -7.55 -13.42 -34.10
C ASN A 465 -8.60 -12.42 -33.57
N LEU A 466 -8.16 -11.40 -32.82
CA LEU A 466 -9.03 -10.36 -32.27
C LEU A 466 -9.65 -9.51 -33.38
N ARG A 467 -10.90 -9.12 -33.17
CA ARG A 467 -11.70 -8.38 -34.15
C ARG A 467 -12.57 -7.32 -33.51
N PHE A 468 -12.94 -6.31 -34.30
CA PHE A 468 -14.09 -5.44 -34.01
C PHE A 468 -15.34 -5.99 -34.69
N LEU A 469 -16.49 -5.69 -34.10
CA LEU A 469 -17.80 -6.08 -34.58
C LEU A 469 -18.62 -4.82 -34.86
N GLN A 470 -19.49 -4.86 -35.87
CA GLN A 470 -20.53 -3.87 -36.12
C GLN A 470 -21.83 -4.54 -36.55
N PHE A 471 -22.95 -4.00 -36.09
CA PHE A 471 -24.27 -4.28 -36.63
C PHE A 471 -24.54 -3.37 -37.83
N VAL A 472 -24.73 -3.95 -39.00
CA VAL A 472 -24.83 -3.22 -40.27
C VAL A 472 -26.13 -3.55 -40.98
N SER A 473 -26.81 -2.54 -41.51
CA SER A 473 -27.88 -2.71 -42.51
C SER A 473 -27.54 -1.96 -43.79
N VAL A 474 -28.09 -2.45 -44.91
CA VAL A 474 -28.07 -1.72 -46.18
C VAL A 474 -29.31 -0.83 -46.23
N GLY A 475 -29.12 0.50 -46.15
CA GLY A 475 -30.21 1.46 -45.98
C GLY A 475 -30.84 1.45 -44.58
N VAL A 476 -31.82 2.34 -44.34
CA VAL A 476 -32.41 2.57 -43.01
C VAL A 476 -33.34 1.45 -42.55
N ASN A 477 -33.94 0.70 -43.49
CA ASN A 477 -34.93 -0.35 -43.21
C ASN A 477 -34.46 -1.75 -43.65
N GLY A 478 -33.18 -1.92 -43.97
CA GLY A 478 -32.63 -3.22 -44.34
C GLY A 478 -32.52 -4.16 -43.14
N PRO A 479 -32.47 -5.49 -43.34
CA PRO A 479 -32.17 -6.42 -42.27
C PRO A 479 -30.79 -6.11 -41.67
N ILE A 480 -30.68 -6.27 -40.36
CA ILE A 480 -29.45 -6.03 -39.61
C ILE A 480 -28.67 -7.34 -39.57
N HIS A 481 -27.38 -7.29 -39.91
CA HIS A 481 -26.48 -8.43 -39.83
C HIS A 481 -25.18 -8.06 -39.12
N ILE A 482 -24.50 -9.06 -38.56
CA ILE A 482 -23.20 -8.86 -37.93
C ILE A 482 -22.10 -8.85 -38.99
N GLN A 483 -21.27 -7.81 -38.98
CA GLN A 483 -20.01 -7.79 -39.71
C GLN A 483 -18.84 -7.62 -38.74
N SER A 484 -17.74 -8.32 -39.01
CA SER A 484 -16.51 -8.18 -38.24
C SER A 484 -15.32 -7.76 -39.11
N GLN A 485 -14.37 -7.10 -38.44
CA GLN A 485 -13.11 -6.60 -38.97
C GLN A 485 -11.96 -7.13 -38.11
N ASN A 486 -11.07 -7.94 -38.68
CA ASN A 486 -9.88 -8.40 -37.97
C ASN A 486 -8.90 -7.23 -37.74
N LEU A 487 -8.29 -7.17 -36.56
CA LEU A 487 -7.38 -6.06 -36.22
C LEU A 487 -6.10 -6.06 -37.05
N LEU A 488 -5.57 -7.24 -37.35
CA LEU A 488 -4.30 -7.42 -38.07
C LEU A 488 -4.47 -7.66 -39.58
N GLU A 489 -5.64 -7.35 -40.14
CA GLU A 489 -5.80 -7.34 -41.59
C GLU A 489 -4.90 -6.25 -42.21
N ASP A 490 -4.27 -6.52 -43.36
CA ASP A 490 -3.26 -5.63 -43.97
C ASP A 490 -3.75 -4.18 -44.17
N SER A 491 -5.06 -3.99 -44.39
CA SER A 491 -5.67 -2.67 -44.56
C SER A 491 -5.78 -1.86 -43.26
N PHE A 492 -5.80 -2.51 -42.09
CA PHE A 492 -6.05 -1.90 -40.78
C PHE A 492 -4.95 -2.18 -39.75
N ASN A 493 -3.96 -3.00 -40.09
CA ASN A 493 -2.94 -3.53 -39.17
C ASN A 493 -2.20 -2.47 -38.34
N PHE A 494 -1.94 -1.27 -38.87
CA PHE A 494 -1.31 -0.18 -38.13
C PHE A 494 -2.13 0.22 -36.90
N PHE A 495 -3.42 0.53 -37.10
CA PHE A 495 -4.33 0.85 -36.00
C PHE A 495 -4.63 -0.37 -35.12
N GLY A 496 -4.64 -1.57 -35.71
CA GLY A 496 -4.73 -2.83 -34.98
C GLY A 496 -3.58 -3.03 -33.99
N TRP A 497 -2.33 -2.77 -34.39
CA TRP A 497 -1.17 -2.87 -33.51
C TRP A 497 -1.18 -1.85 -32.37
N MET A 498 -1.71 -0.65 -32.62
CA MET A 498 -1.96 0.33 -31.55
C MET A 498 -2.94 -0.23 -30.51
N CYS A 499 -4.06 -0.82 -30.96
CA CYS A 499 -5.05 -1.42 -30.06
C CYS A 499 -4.50 -2.64 -29.30
N ILE A 500 -3.61 -3.43 -29.92
CA ILE A 500 -2.96 -4.57 -29.27
C ILE A 500 -1.98 -4.09 -28.18
N TYR A 501 -1.26 -2.99 -28.41
CA TYR A 501 -0.42 -2.39 -27.38
C TYR A 501 -1.26 -1.96 -26.15
N GLU A 502 -2.38 -1.28 -26.40
CA GLU A 502 -3.34 -0.88 -25.36
C GLU A 502 -3.93 -2.11 -24.62
N TRP A 503 -4.21 -3.22 -25.32
CA TRP A 503 -4.66 -4.48 -24.71
C TRP A 503 -3.62 -5.09 -23.77
N VAL A 504 -2.34 -5.11 -24.18
CA VAL A 504 -1.25 -5.64 -23.34
C VAL A 504 -1.08 -4.82 -22.07
N LEU A 505 -1.29 -3.50 -22.13
CA LEU A 505 -1.29 -2.60 -20.97
C LEU A 505 -2.62 -2.59 -20.18
N GLN A 506 -3.54 -3.51 -20.50
CA GLN A 506 -4.86 -3.65 -19.91
C GLN A 506 -5.81 -2.47 -20.14
N GLU A 507 -5.47 -1.49 -20.96
CA GLU A 507 -6.35 -0.35 -21.28
C GLU A 507 -7.58 -0.80 -22.07
N ARG A 508 -7.42 -1.90 -22.83
CA ARG A 508 -8.51 -2.64 -23.47
C ARG A 508 -8.61 -4.04 -22.91
N GLU A 509 -9.80 -4.61 -23.00
CA GLU A 509 -10.13 -5.97 -22.58
C GLU A 509 -10.47 -6.81 -23.81
N ALA A 510 -10.01 -8.05 -23.84
CA ALA A 510 -10.38 -8.99 -24.88
C ALA A 510 -11.28 -10.07 -24.29
N VAL A 511 -12.46 -10.26 -24.90
CA VAL A 511 -13.48 -11.21 -24.43
C VAL A 511 -13.97 -12.03 -25.62
N SER A 512 -14.03 -13.35 -25.45
CA SER A 512 -14.67 -14.24 -26.40
C SER A 512 -16.18 -14.28 -26.16
N PHE A 513 -16.95 -14.12 -27.24
CA PHE A 513 -18.39 -14.33 -27.28
C PHE A 513 -18.63 -15.64 -28.02
N HIS A 514 -18.87 -16.72 -27.27
CA HIS A 514 -19.04 -18.06 -27.81
C HIS A 514 -20.49 -18.51 -27.66
N GLY A 515 -21.26 -18.40 -28.73
CA GLY A 515 -22.64 -18.88 -28.78
C GLY A 515 -22.77 -20.21 -29.52
N ASP A 516 -24.01 -20.62 -29.75
CA ASP A 516 -24.36 -21.89 -30.40
C ASP A 516 -24.10 -21.91 -31.91
N ASN A 517 -24.06 -20.74 -32.56
CA ASN A 517 -23.89 -20.60 -34.00
C ASN A 517 -22.55 -19.95 -34.38
N GLY A 518 -21.97 -19.12 -33.51
CA GLY A 518 -20.80 -18.31 -33.84
C GLY A 518 -19.85 -18.05 -32.67
N TYR A 519 -18.59 -17.79 -33.02
CA TYR A 519 -17.50 -17.45 -32.10
C TYR A 519 -16.85 -16.12 -32.50
N TYR A 520 -16.91 -15.13 -31.61
CA TYR A 520 -16.42 -13.77 -31.84
C TYR A 520 -15.46 -13.33 -30.73
N PRO A 521 -14.14 -13.37 -30.95
CA PRO A 521 -13.14 -12.84 -30.02
C PRO A 521 -13.01 -11.31 -30.19
N LEU A 522 -13.72 -10.56 -29.36
CA LEU A 522 -13.84 -9.11 -29.49
C LEU A 522 -12.85 -8.38 -28.59
N LEU A 523 -12.37 -7.23 -29.07
CA LEU A 523 -11.58 -6.28 -28.27
C LEU A 523 -12.45 -5.09 -27.87
N SER A 524 -12.36 -4.64 -26.61
CA SER A 524 -13.14 -3.51 -26.10
C SER A 524 -12.65 -2.17 -26.62
N TYR A 525 -13.41 -1.09 -26.37
CA TYR A 525 -12.85 0.26 -26.44
C TYR A 525 -11.80 0.48 -25.34
N ALA A 526 -10.93 1.48 -25.54
CA ALA A 526 -9.89 1.85 -24.58
C ALA A 526 -10.48 2.61 -23.39
N THR A 527 -10.16 2.16 -22.18
CA THR A 527 -10.52 2.80 -20.92
C THR A 527 -9.34 3.58 -20.35
N THR A 528 -9.60 4.75 -19.77
CA THR A 528 -8.54 5.55 -19.16
C THR A 528 -8.30 5.13 -17.72
N PRO A 529 -7.03 4.98 -17.28
CA PRO A 529 -6.73 4.69 -15.89
C PRO A 529 -7.27 5.76 -14.95
N LYS A 530 -7.80 5.32 -13.80
CA LYS A 530 -8.28 6.21 -12.75
C LYS A 530 -7.08 6.84 -12.02
N PRO A 531 -7.10 8.15 -11.71
CA PRO A 531 -6.03 8.76 -10.93
C PRO A 531 -5.91 8.11 -9.54
N LEU A 532 -4.68 8.04 -9.04
CA LEU A 532 -4.40 7.53 -7.70
C LEU A 532 -5.13 8.36 -6.64
N PRO A 533 -5.73 7.72 -5.61
CA PRO A 533 -6.28 8.45 -4.48
C PRO A 533 -5.16 9.19 -3.74
N LYS A 534 -5.45 10.39 -3.23
CA LYS A 534 -4.53 11.11 -2.35
C LYS A 534 -4.44 10.34 -1.03
N GLN A 535 -3.33 9.63 -0.81
CA GLN A 535 -3.07 8.96 0.46
C GLN A 535 -2.40 9.92 1.43
N ALA A 536 -2.94 9.98 2.66
CA ALA A 536 -2.25 10.62 3.77
C ALA A 536 -1.26 9.61 4.35
N ILE A 537 0.03 9.75 4.00
CA ILE A 537 1.10 9.00 4.64
C ILE A 537 1.26 9.58 6.03
N THR A 538 0.80 8.85 7.04
CA THR A 538 0.97 9.23 8.44
C THR A 538 2.30 8.73 8.97
N SER A 539 2.91 9.49 9.88
CA SER A 539 4.04 9.02 10.69
C SER A 539 3.62 9.00 12.15
N SER A 540 3.88 7.89 12.82
CA SER A 540 3.62 7.65 14.23
C SER A 540 4.94 7.48 15.00
N VAL A 541 5.70 6.44 14.66
CA VAL A 541 6.96 6.09 15.35
C VAL A 541 8.07 7.04 14.93
N ALA A 542 8.21 7.32 13.64
CA ALA A 542 9.33 8.14 13.15
C ALA A 542 9.23 9.60 13.62
N ILE A 543 8.03 10.17 13.65
CA ILE A 543 7.83 11.51 14.21
C ILE A 543 8.12 11.56 15.72
N TYR A 544 7.82 10.49 16.47
CA TYR A 544 8.17 10.40 17.89
C TYR A 544 9.70 10.37 18.11
N LEU A 545 10.44 9.65 17.26
CA LEU A 545 11.91 9.67 17.25
C LEU A 545 12.43 11.09 16.98
N TRP A 546 11.82 11.79 16.02
CA TRP A 546 12.19 13.17 15.70
C TRP A 546 11.95 14.10 16.90
N TYR A 547 10.80 14.02 17.57
CA TYR A 547 10.52 14.82 18.77
C TYR A 547 11.52 14.56 19.90
N CYS A 548 11.87 13.29 20.15
CA CYS A 548 12.90 12.94 21.13
C CYS A 548 14.26 13.59 20.77
N CYS A 549 14.65 13.54 19.48
CA CYS A 549 15.83 14.22 18.99
C CYS A 549 15.72 15.74 19.16
N SER A 550 14.57 16.34 18.88
CA SER A 550 14.33 17.77 19.05
C SER A 550 14.51 18.22 20.50
N VAL A 551 13.99 17.46 21.48
CA VAL A 551 14.19 17.73 22.91
C VAL A 551 15.68 17.75 23.27
N THR A 552 16.47 16.78 22.78
CA THR A 552 17.92 16.78 23.04
C THR A 552 18.64 18.00 22.47
N SER A 553 18.31 18.42 21.24
CA SER A 553 18.93 19.59 20.61
C SER A 553 18.51 20.90 21.28
N VAL A 554 17.23 21.03 21.67
CA VAL A 554 16.74 22.19 22.44
C VAL A 554 17.46 22.28 23.78
N GLY A 555 17.61 21.15 24.48
CA GLY A 555 18.37 21.09 25.73
C GLY A 555 19.84 21.49 25.57
N LEU A 556 20.56 20.92 24.60
CA LEU A 556 21.97 21.28 24.32
C LEU A 556 22.11 22.75 23.94
N THR A 557 21.20 23.27 23.11
CA THR A 557 21.22 24.67 22.67
C THR A 557 20.94 25.60 23.83
N GLY A 558 19.95 25.30 24.68
CA GLY A 558 19.64 26.07 25.87
C GLY A 558 20.84 26.19 26.81
N VAL A 559 21.50 25.07 27.11
CA VAL A 559 22.71 25.08 27.96
C VAL A 559 23.87 25.81 27.28
N ALA A 560 24.06 25.64 25.97
CA ALA A 560 25.10 26.35 25.21
C ALA A 560 24.90 27.86 25.19
N VAL A 561 23.66 28.35 25.06
CA VAL A 561 23.30 29.77 25.13
C VAL A 561 23.56 30.34 26.52
N LEU A 562 23.13 29.63 27.58
CA LEU A 562 23.41 30.02 28.96
C LEU A 562 24.92 30.15 29.22
N LEU A 563 25.71 29.15 28.78
CA LEU A 563 27.18 29.18 28.88
C LEU A 563 27.81 30.29 28.05
N PHE A 564 27.21 30.69 26.93
CA PHE A 564 27.69 31.78 26.10
C PHE A 564 27.46 33.13 26.79
N LEU A 565 26.25 33.39 27.28
CA LEU A 565 25.89 34.61 28.00
C LEU A 565 26.76 34.80 29.25
N LEU A 566 26.94 33.73 30.04
CA LEU A 566 27.79 33.76 31.22
C LEU A 566 29.27 33.93 30.88
N SER A 567 29.74 33.41 29.75
CA SER A 567 31.13 33.64 29.32
C SER A 567 31.41 35.08 28.89
N ILE A 568 30.40 35.79 28.36
CA ILE A 568 30.51 37.22 28.09
C ILE A 568 30.58 38.00 29.40
N HIS A 569 29.79 37.60 30.40
CA HIS A 569 29.71 38.25 31.70
C HIS A 569 30.96 38.03 32.56
N HIS A 570 31.45 36.79 32.69
CA HIS A 570 32.51 36.42 33.62
C HIS A 570 33.92 36.32 33.02
N ARG A 571 34.07 36.35 31.68
CA ARG A 571 35.36 36.33 30.95
C ARG A 571 36.41 35.33 31.52
N PRO A 572 36.18 34.02 31.37
CA PRO A 572 37.03 32.96 31.94
C PRO A 572 38.46 32.96 31.36
N GLN A 573 39.45 32.56 32.17
CA GLN A 573 40.87 32.54 31.77
C GLN A 573 41.33 31.23 31.11
N LYS A 574 40.68 30.09 31.36
CA LYS A 574 40.99 28.78 30.75
C LYS A 574 39.70 27.97 30.60
N CYS A 575 39.45 27.38 29.43
CA CYS A 575 38.30 26.51 29.23
C CYS A 575 38.61 25.40 28.23
N GLU A 576 38.47 24.15 28.66
CA GLU A 576 38.61 22.97 27.80
C GLU A 576 37.31 22.67 27.04
N TRP A 577 37.04 23.46 25.99
CA TRP A 577 35.77 23.44 25.25
C TRP A 577 35.47 22.15 24.46
N PHE A 578 36.47 21.30 24.21
CA PHE A 578 36.30 20.07 23.42
C PHE A 578 35.49 19.00 24.17
N MET A 579 35.35 19.12 25.50
CA MET A 579 34.61 18.17 26.33
C MET A 579 33.14 18.58 26.56
N PHE A 580 32.69 19.69 25.97
CA PHE A 580 31.36 20.25 26.19
C PHE A 580 30.24 19.24 25.93
N ASN A 581 30.24 18.59 24.76
CA ASN A 581 29.20 17.61 24.39
C ASN A 581 29.15 16.45 25.37
N ARG A 582 30.29 16.04 25.93
CA ARG A 582 30.41 14.86 26.77
C ARG A 582 30.05 15.10 28.23
N ILE A 583 30.45 16.24 28.79
CA ILE A 583 30.14 16.60 30.19
C ILE A 583 28.70 17.13 30.30
N THR A 584 28.26 17.93 29.32
CA THR A 584 26.93 18.55 29.35
C THR A 584 25.82 17.53 29.11
N SER A 585 26.03 16.56 28.22
CA SER A 585 25.05 15.50 27.97
C SER A 585 24.88 14.57 29.19
N ALA A 586 25.96 14.26 29.90
CA ALA A 586 25.94 13.45 31.13
C ALA A 586 25.12 14.08 32.27
N THR A 587 25.00 15.40 32.27
CA THR A 587 24.51 16.19 33.41
C THR A 587 23.15 16.81 33.18
N TRP A 588 22.92 17.35 31.98
CA TRP A 588 21.71 18.11 31.65
C TRP A 588 20.69 17.31 30.83
N LEU A 589 21.08 16.16 30.27
CA LEU A 589 20.19 15.36 29.42
C LEU A 589 19.95 13.97 30.00
N ASN A 590 18.75 13.44 29.75
CA ASN A 590 18.44 12.06 30.09
C ASN A 590 19.15 11.12 29.09
N ARG A 591 19.84 10.10 29.64
CA ARG A 591 20.54 9.06 28.88
C ARG A 591 19.62 8.35 27.86
N SER A 592 18.35 8.17 28.18
CA SER A 592 17.37 7.57 27.27
C SER A 592 17.17 8.40 26.00
N PHE A 593 17.09 9.73 26.12
CA PHE A 593 16.96 10.60 24.93
C PHE A 593 18.25 10.63 24.09
N LEU A 594 19.41 10.56 24.73
CA LEU A 594 20.70 10.43 24.03
C LEU A 594 20.82 9.11 23.27
N LEU A 595 20.38 8.01 23.89
CA LEU A 595 20.30 6.71 23.23
C LEU A 595 19.33 6.75 22.04
N VAL A 596 18.13 7.32 22.22
CA VAL A 596 17.16 7.47 21.11
C VAL A 596 17.76 8.28 19.98
N ARG A 597 18.45 9.39 20.26
CA ARG A 597 19.12 10.19 19.23
C ARG A 597 20.23 9.43 18.50
N GLY A 598 21.09 8.72 19.24
CA GLY A 598 22.15 7.91 18.66
C GLY A 598 21.62 6.73 17.83
N VAL A 599 20.58 6.04 18.32
CA VAL A 599 19.90 4.98 17.58
C VAL A 599 19.24 5.53 16.32
N THR A 600 18.60 6.70 16.40
CA THR A 600 17.99 7.37 15.24
C THR A 600 19.04 7.66 14.16
N ALA A 601 20.21 8.15 14.54
CA ALA A 601 21.32 8.33 13.60
C ALA A 601 21.75 7.01 12.94
N VAL A 602 21.85 5.91 13.72
CA VAL A 602 22.17 4.57 13.19
C VAL A 602 21.09 4.05 12.24
N LEU A 603 19.81 4.26 12.54
CA LEU A 603 18.70 3.87 11.66
C LEU A 603 18.77 4.62 10.33
N ILE A 604 19.07 5.92 10.36
CA ILE A 604 19.28 6.72 9.16
C ILE A 604 20.48 6.19 8.37
N MET A 605 21.64 5.97 9.01
CA MET A 605 22.83 5.39 8.34
C MET A 605 22.60 3.98 7.79
N SER A 606 21.60 3.28 8.32
CA SER A 606 21.21 1.93 7.89
C SER A 606 20.06 1.92 6.88
N SER A 607 19.62 3.09 6.41
CA SER A 607 18.59 3.25 5.36
C SER A 607 19.23 3.72 4.05
N ALA A 608 18.68 3.36 2.91
CA ALA A 608 19.11 3.84 1.59
C ALA A 608 18.40 5.15 1.20
N ILE A 609 18.93 5.85 0.18
CA ILE A 609 18.31 7.04 -0.40
C ILE A 609 17.94 6.74 -1.84
N VAL A 610 16.64 6.61 -2.09
CA VAL A 610 16.09 6.43 -3.42
C VAL A 610 15.13 7.57 -3.69
N MET A 611 15.38 8.33 -4.75
CA MET A 611 14.57 9.47 -5.14
C MET A 611 14.21 9.39 -6.63
N PRO A 612 13.02 9.88 -7.02
CA PRO A 612 12.70 10.07 -8.42
C PRO A 612 13.46 11.29 -8.97
N SER A 613 14.04 11.18 -10.16
CA SER A 613 14.49 12.32 -10.98
C SER A 613 13.57 12.44 -12.19
N GLN A 614 13.29 13.68 -12.61
CA GLN A 614 12.67 13.95 -13.91
C GLN A 614 13.74 14.33 -14.91
N GLU A 615 13.90 13.51 -15.94
CA GLU A 615 14.90 13.68 -16.99
C GLU A 615 14.21 13.53 -18.35
N ASN A 616 14.37 14.54 -19.22
CA ASN A 616 13.90 14.51 -20.61
C ASN A 616 12.41 14.10 -20.81
N GLY A 617 11.51 14.49 -19.91
CA GLY A 617 10.07 14.15 -20.00
C GLY A 617 9.74 12.72 -19.52
N ALA A 618 10.66 12.07 -18.82
CA ALA A 618 10.42 10.83 -18.11
C ALA A 618 10.88 10.92 -16.65
N THR A 619 10.34 10.06 -15.79
CA THR A 619 10.69 9.94 -14.37
C THR A 619 11.41 8.63 -14.15
N PHE A 620 12.61 8.67 -13.57
CA PHE A 620 13.44 7.52 -13.25
C PHE A 620 13.81 7.51 -11.77
N PHE A 621 14.16 6.34 -11.22
CA PHE A 621 14.67 6.24 -9.87
C PHE A 621 16.19 6.11 -9.89
N HIS A 622 16.86 6.83 -9.00
CA HIS A 622 18.30 6.70 -8.79
C HIS A 622 18.62 6.51 -7.32
N ASN A 623 19.62 5.68 -7.05
CA ASN A 623 20.20 5.55 -5.71
C ASN A 623 21.25 6.65 -5.51
N VAL A 624 21.03 7.54 -4.55
CA VAL A 624 21.90 8.69 -4.31
C VAL A 624 22.75 8.45 -3.06
N PRO A 625 24.08 8.28 -3.17
CA PRO A 625 24.91 8.09 -1.99
C PRO A 625 24.96 9.38 -1.14
N ARG A 626 25.08 9.21 0.18
CA ARG A 626 25.27 10.34 1.10
C ARG A 626 26.61 11.02 0.84
N SER A 627 26.64 12.34 1.00
CA SER A 627 27.90 13.07 1.00
C SER A 627 28.72 12.74 2.26
N THR A 628 30.04 12.78 2.13
CA THR A 628 30.98 12.49 3.23
C THR A 628 30.75 13.39 4.45
N ILE A 629 30.32 14.63 4.24
CA ILE A 629 30.00 15.60 5.30
C ILE A 629 28.77 15.14 6.10
N VAL A 630 27.69 14.75 5.40
CA VAL A 630 26.47 14.26 6.05
C VAL A 630 26.76 12.96 6.81
N SER A 631 27.47 12.02 6.19
CA SER A 631 27.90 10.78 6.85
C SER A 631 28.73 11.04 8.11
N SER A 632 29.62 12.04 8.08
CA SER A 632 30.45 12.42 9.23
C SER A 632 29.63 12.99 10.40
N LEU A 633 28.60 13.79 10.09
CA LEU A 633 27.68 14.34 11.08
C LEU A 633 26.80 13.23 11.70
N LEU A 634 26.23 12.35 10.87
CA LEU A 634 25.44 11.20 11.33
C LEU A 634 26.27 10.24 12.20
N ALA A 635 27.51 9.95 11.78
CA ALA A 635 28.44 9.16 12.58
C ALA A 635 28.73 9.82 13.93
N GLY A 636 28.85 11.14 13.96
CA GLY A 636 28.98 11.93 15.20
C GLY A 636 27.78 11.75 16.12
N GLU A 637 26.57 11.86 15.59
CA GLU A 637 25.33 11.63 16.35
C GLU A 637 25.20 10.18 16.85
N ALA A 638 25.65 9.20 16.07
CA ALA A 638 25.65 7.80 16.51
C ALA A 638 26.56 7.56 17.74
N THR A 639 27.62 8.36 17.93
CA THR A 639 28.54 8.21 19.08
C THR A 639 27.91 8.55 20.43
N TRP A 640 26.71 9.15 20.49
CA TRP A 640 25.96 9.29 21.75
C TRP A 640 25.76 7.95 22.47
N ILE A 641 25.60 6.86 21.72
CA ILE A 641 25.53 5.50 22.27
C ILE A 641 26.82 5.19 23.03
N THR A 642 27.98 5.40 22.40
CA THR A 642 29.29 5.18 23.00
C THR A 642 29.47 6.01 24.28
N TYR A 643 29.00 7.26 24.31
CA TYR A 643 29.10 8.11 25.52
C TYR A 643 28.31 7.55 26.70
N VAL A 644 27.07 7.11 26.47
CA VAL A 644 26.23 6.52 27.51
C VAL A 644 26.87 5.24 28.07
N PHE A 645 27.38 4.35 27.21
CA PHE A 645 28.04 3.13 27.69
C PHE A 645 29.35 3.43 28.43
N GLN A 646 30.12 4.42 28.01
CA GLN A 646 31.33 4.84 28.74
C GLN A 646 31.02 5.30 30.16
N GLU A 647 29.86 5.93 30.40
CA GLU A 647 29.40 6.26 31.76
C GLU A 647 28.98 5.03 32.56
N VAL A 648 28.32 4.05 31.92
CA VAL A 648 27.93 2.79 32.58
C VAL A 648 29.16 2.01 33.05
N PHE A 649 30.24 1.99 32.26
CA PHE A 649 31.49 1.31 32.61
C PHE A 649 32.43 2.14 33.51
N TYR A 650 32.15 3.43 33.72
CA TYR A 650 32.99 4.31 34.52
C TYR A 650 33.30 3.78 35.93
N PRO A 651 32.35 3.21 36.71
CA PRO A 651 32.65 2.67 38.05
C PRO A 651 33.75 1.59 38.06
N MET A 652 33.93 0.87 36.95
CA MET A 652 34.96 -0.16 36.81
C MET A 652 36.30 0.41 36.35
N THR A 653 36.28 1.45 35.50
CA THR A 653 37.49 1.98 34.86
C THR A 653 38.07 3.24 35.52
N GLY A 654 37.30 3.95 36.35
CA GLY A 654 37.72 5.14 37.08
C GLY A 654 38.42 6.19 36.21
N ASN A 655 39.56 6.72 36.67
CA ASN A 655 40.36 7.71 35.94
C ASN A 655 40.94 7.19 34.62
N ALA A 656 40.97 5.87 34.44
CA ALA A 656 41.46 5.25 33.22
C ALA A 656 40.46 5.37 32.04
N THR A 657 39.21 5.75 32.32
CA THR A 657 38.17 6.04 31.32
C THR A 657 38.62 7.11 30.31
N ALA A 658 39.37 8.11 30.77
CA ALA A 658 39.90 9.20 29.93
C ALA A 658 40.86 8.73 28.83
N ARG A 659 41.56 7.61 29.09
CA ARG A 659 42.61 7.06 28.23
C ARG A 659 42.03 6.31 27.02
N TYR A 660 41.06 5.42 27.25
CA TYR A 660 40.47 4.65 26.15
C TYR A 660 39.37 5.41 25.42
N ALA A 661 38.55 6.19 26.13
CA ALA A 661 37.31 6.69 25.56
C ALA A 661 37.48 7.67 24.40
N ARG A 662 38.56 8.46 24.38
CA ARG A 662 38.90 9.35 23.25
C ARG A 662 39.29 8.55 22.01
N ARG A 663 40.11 7.52 22.20
CA ARG A 663 40.57 6.64 21.12
C ARG A 663 39.44 5.80 20.56
N THR A 664 38.61 5.21 21.41
CA THR A 664 37.47 4.39 20.97
C THR A 664 36.42 5.23 20.25
N CYS A 665 36.11 6.44 20.74
CA CYS A 665 35.19 7.35 20.04
C CYS A 665 35.71 7.75 18.65
N LEU A 666 36.99 8.11 18.53
CA LEU A 666 37.58 8.47 17.24
C LEU A 666 37.61 7.28 16.27
N LEU A 667 38.00 6.10 16.76
CA LEU A 667 38.06 4.88 15.96
C LEU A 667 36.68 4.47 15.44
N VAL A 668 35.66 4.46 16.31
CA VAL A 668 34.31 4.10 15.88
C VAL A 668 33.73 5.15 14.95
N TRP A 669 33.96 6.44 15.22
CA TRP A 669 33.52 7.51 14.31
C TRP A 669 34.12 7.35 12.91
N LEU A 670 35.43 7.09 12.80
CA LEU A 670 36.09 6.82 11.52
C LEU A 670 35.53 5.55 10.85
N LEU A 671 35.32 4.48 11.63
CA LEU A 671 34.78 3.22 11.11
C LEU A 671 33.34 3.38 10.59
N LEU A 672 32.50 4.15 11.29
CA LEU A 672 31.14 4.47 10.85
C LEU A 672 31.13 5.25 9.53
N ILE A 673 32.02 6.24 9.37
CA ILE A 673 32.16 6.99 8.12
C ILE A 673 32.62 6.08 6.99
N VAL A 674 33.63 5.25 7.24
CA VAL A 674 34.15 4.33 6.23
C VAL A 674 33.06 3.36 5.77
N LEU A 675 32.29 2.80 6.70
CA LEU A 675 31.19 1.89 6.37
C LEU A 675 30.05 2.60 5.63
N ASP A 676 29.70 3.84 5.99
CA ASP A 676 28.61 4.57 5.31
C ASP A 676 28.98 5.01 3.90
N VAL A 677 30.23 5.43 3.67
CA VAL A 677 30.71 5.94 2.37
C VAL A 677 31.11 4.81 1.42
N TRP A 678 31.89 3.84 1.88
CA TRP A 678 32.47 2.81 1.01
C TRP A 678 31.58 1.58 0.84
N VAL A 679 30.67 1.35 1.78
CA VAL A 679 29.72 0.22 1.73
C VAL A 679 28.32 0.78 2.00
N PRO A 680 27.72 1.61 1.13
CA PRO A 680 26.39 2.16 1.34
C PRO A 680 25.31 1.06 1.35
N VAL A 681 24.15 1.33 1.94
CA VAL A 681 23.02 0.40 1.93
C VAL A 681 22.41 0.36 0.53
N THR A 682 22.31 -0.83 -0.04
CA THR A 682 21.60 -1.06 -1.30
C THR A 682 20.17 -1.51 -0.99
N PRO A 683 19.14 -0.80 -1.48
CA PRO A 683 17.75 -1.22 -1.32
C PRO A 683 17.48 -2.47 -2.15
N THR A 684 16.63 -3.37 -1.63
CA THR A 684 16.18 -4.55 -2.38
C THR A 684 14.70 -4.44 -2.72
N PHE A 685 14.36 -4.81 -3.95
CA PHE A 685 13.00 -4.77 -4.46
C PHE A 685 12.63 -6.17 -4.93
N SER A 686 11.50 -6.67 -4.44
CA SER A 686 10.94 -7.96 -4.84
C SER A 686 9.49 -7.75 -5.24
N LEU A 687 9.11 -8.30 -6.39
CA LEU A 687 7.74 -8.27 -6.90
C LEU A 687 7.25 -9.72 -6.93
N GLU A 688 6.40 -10.07 -5.97
CA GLU A 688 5.78 -11.38 -5.89
C GLU A 688 4.32 -11.15 -5.51
N ARG A 689 3.42 -11.42 -6.44
CA ARG A 689 1.99 -11.20 -6.26
C ARG A 689 1.33 -12.42 -5.67
N ASN A 690 0.73 -12.24 -4.51
CA ASN A 690 -0.14 -13.22 -3.88
C ASN A 690 -1.50 -12.59 -3.63
N CYS A 691 -2.54 -13.17 -4.23
CA CYS A 691 -3.90 -12.65 -4.20
C CYS A 691 -4.88 -13.69 -3.66
N ASN A 692 -5.91 -13.23 -2.96
CA ASN A 692 -7.07 -14.04 -2.60
C ASN A 692 -8.38 -13.28 -2.90
N SER A 693 -9.46 -14.04 -3.09
CA SER A 693 -10.79 -13.49 -3.32
C SER A 693 -11.69 -13.65 -2.10
N GLU A 694 -12.57 -12.68 -1.89
CA GLU A 694 -13.65 -12.72 -0.91
C GLU A 694 -14.98 -12.60 -1.67
N ASN A 695 -15.88 -13.57 -1.46
CA ASN A 695 -17.11 -13.73 -2.26
C ASN A 695 -16.82 -13.78 -3.77
N MET A 696 -15.84 -14.58 -4.18
CA MET A 696 -15.45 -14.82 -5.59
C MET A 696 -15.15 -13.53 -6.37
N ASP A 697 -16.05 -13.08 -7.23
CA ASP A 697 -15.88 -11.93 -8.13
C ASP A 697 -16.24 -10.57 -7.49
N THR A 698 -16.45 -10.52 -6.17
CA THR A 698 -16.84 -9.27 -5.48
C THR A 698 -15.64 -8.40 -5.09
N MET A 699 -14.63 -8.98 -4.44
CA MET A 699 -13.48 -8.26 -3.89
C MET A 699 -12.23 -9.14 -3.91
N VAL A 700 -11.10 -8.56 -4.31
CA VAL A 700 -9.78 -9.20 -4.34
C VAL A 700 -8.83 -8.46 -3.40
N TYR A 701 -8.04 -9.19 -2.62
CA TYR A 701 -6.97 -8.66 -1.79
C TYR A 701 -5.64 -9.24 -2.25
N CYS A 702 -4.64 -8.38 -2.43
CA CYS A 702 -3.33 -8.78 -2.93
C CYS A 702 -2.19 -8.15 -2.13
N THR A 703 -1.13 -8.92 -1.93
CA THR A 703 0.19 -8.42 -1.51
C THR A 703 1.16 -8.67 -2.65
N SER A 704 1.74 -7.60 -3.19
CA SER A 704 2.40 -7.65 -4.52
C SER A 704 3.92 -7.55 -4.50
N GLY A 705 4.52 -7.57 -3.31
CA GLY A 705 5.96 -7.61 -3.16
C GLY A 705 6.44 -7.03 -1.85
N SER A 706 7.77 -6.98 -1.72
CA SER A 706 8.42 -6.34 -0.59
C SER A 706 9.59 -5.45 -1.03
N ILE A 707 9.73 -4.31 -0.35
CA ILE A 707 10.81 -3.35 -0.53
C ILE A 707 11.58 -3.26 0.78
N GLU A 708 12.86 -3.62 0.79
CA GLU A 708 13.75 -3.39 1.92
C GLU A 708 14.55 -2.12 1.66
N ILE A 709 14.11 -0.99 2.24
CA ILE A 709 14.81 0.30 2.10
C ILE A 709 15.96 0.42 3.12
N GLY A 710 15.82 -0.22 4.28
CA GLY A 710 16.80 -0.18 5.36
C GLY A 710 17.13 -1.56 5.90
N SER A 711 18.39 -1.75 6.31
CA SER A 711 18.90 -3.03 6.75
C SER A 711 18.95 -3.12 8.28
N TRP A 712 18.09 -3.96 8.87
CA TRP A 712 18.12 -4.27 10.30
C TRP A 712 19.48 -4.87 10.73
N LYS A 713 20.04 -5.76 9.91
CA LYS A 713 21.34 -6.41 10.19
C LYS A 713 22.45 -5.38 10.32
N ARG A 714 22.46 -4.35 9.46
CA ARG A 714 23.41 -3.24 9.53
C ARG A 714 23.18 -2.41 10.79
N ALA A 715 21.94 -2.04 11.10
CA ALA A 715 21.64 -1.25 12.29
C ALA A 715 22.16 -1.94 13.57
N VAL A 716 21.89 -3.24 13.72
CA VAL A 716 22.41 -4.06 14.83
C VAL A 716 23.93 -4.11 14.82
N LEU A 717 24.56 -4.32 13.66
CA LEU A 717 26.01 -4.37 13.54
C LEU A 717 26.69 -3.05 13.94
N LEU A 718 26.14 -1.91 13.53
CA LEU A 718 26.66 -0.58 13.91
C LEU A 718 26.49 -0.34 15.42
N ILE A 719 25.35 -0.70 16.01
CA ILE A 719 25.15 -0.64 17.47
C ILE A 719 26.16 -1.55 18.19
N CYS A 720 26.36 -2.78 17.70
CA CYS A 720 27.34 -3.71 18.26
C CYS A 720 28.75 -3.11 18.22
N PHE A 721 29.18 -2.47 17.13
CA PHE A 721 30.47 -1.79 17.10
C PHE A 721 30.57 -0.62 18.09
N LEU A 722 29.52 0.20 18.20
CA LEU A 722 29.45 1.30 19.15
C LEU A 722 29.56 0.84 20.61
N VAL A 723 29.00 -0.32 20.96
CA VAL A 723 29.04 -0.89 22.31
C VAL A 723 30.31 -1.70 22.56
N LEU A 724 30.68 -2.62 21.66
CA LEU A 724 31.84 -3.50 21.81
C LEU A 724 33.15 -2.73 21.86
N SER A 725 33.27 -1.61 21.13
CA SER A 725 34.44 -0.74 21.22
C SER A 725 34.67 -0.20 22.64
N VAL A 726 33.61 0.10 23.38
CA VAL A 726 33.68 0.53 24.78
C VAL A 726 34.06 -0.63 25.67
N VAL A 727 33.43 -1.80 25.49
CA VAL A 727 33.72 -3.01 26.26
C VAL A 727 35.18 -3.41 26.12
N VAL A 728 35.69 -3.54 24.89
CA VAL A 728 37.09 -3.91 24.62
C VAL A 728 38.04 -2.86 25.16
N GLY A 729 37.76 -1.56 24.94
CA GLY A 729 38.56 -0.47 25.49
C GLY A 729 38.62 -0.48 27.02
N SER A 730 37.49 -0.78 27.68
CA SER A 730 37.41 -0.90 29.13
C SER A 730 38.21 -2.10 29.65
N LEU A 731 38.07 -3.29 29.02
CA LEU A 731 38.79 -4.51 29.40
C LEU A 731 40.30 -4.35 29.22
N MET A 732 40.75 -3.83 28.08
CA MET A 732 42.18 -3.59 27.84
C MET A 732 42.81 -2.72 28.92
N VAL A 733 42.09 -1.69 29.36
CA VAL A 733 42.55 -0.79 30.42
C VAL A 733 42.50 -1.46 31.79
N VAL A 734 41.47 -2.24 32.11
CA VAL A 734 41.38 -2.99 33.37
C VAL A 734 42.51 -4.03 33.47
N PHE A 735 42.83 -4.74 32.39
CA PHE A 735 43.91 -5.73 32.36
C PHE A 735 45.32 -5.10 32.36
N GLN A 736 45.49 -3.92 31.75
CA GLN A 736 46.78 -3.21 31.74
C GLN A 736 47.01 -2.39 33.01
N SER A 737 45.95 -2.06 33.75
CA SER A 737 46.04 -1.27 34.97
C SER A 737 46.50 -2.15 36.13
N LYS A 738 47.82 -2.34 36.29
CA LYS A 738 48.40 -2.71 37.58
C LYS A 738 47.92 -1.68 38.61
N LYS A 739 47.31 -2.13 39.72
CA LYS A 739 46.75 -1.32 40.83
C LYS A 739 47.34 0.09 40.88
N SER A 740 46.61 1.07 40.35
CA SER A 740 47.00 2.47 40.45
C SER A 740 46.64 2.96 41.85
N VAL A 741 47.72 3.24 42.60
CA VAL A 741 47.91 4.07 43.79
C VAL A 741 46.70 4.93 44.23
N ASN A 742 46.43 4.89 45.54
CA ASN A 742 45.49 5.70 46.32
C ASN A 742 45.55 7.20 45.93
N GLY A 743 44.69 7.62 45.00
CA GLY A 743 44.34 9.03 44.80
C GLY A 743 43.22 9.46 45.73
N PRO A 744 43.02 10.77 45.96
CA PRO A 744 41.86 11.29 46.69
C PRO A 744 40.57 10.90 45.97
N ILE A 745 39.51 10.54 46.72
CA ILE A 745 38.18 10.32 46.12
C ILE A 745 37.63 11.71 45.77
N PRO A 746 37.28 11.97 44.50
CA PRO A 746 36.79 13.26 44.07
C PRO A 746 35.44 13.59 44.72
N SER A 747 35.07 14.88 44.73
CA SER A 747 33.80 15.33 45.31
C SER A 747 32.60 14.56 44.76
N LEU A 748 31.66 14.19 45.65
CA LEU A 748 30.41 13.47 45.28
C LEU A 748 29.46 14.33 44.42
N LEU A 749 29.69 15.65 44.37
CA LEU A 749 28.95 16.59 43.52
C LEU A 749 29.39 16.51 42.04
N LEU A 750 30.56 15.90 41.77
CA LEU A 750 31.06 15.75 40.41
C LEU A 750 30.42 14.53 39.71
N PRO A 751 29.83 14.70 38.52
CA PRO A 751 29.35 13.59 37.69
C PRO A 751 30.54 12.78 37.19
N SER A 752 30.30 11.50 36.91
CA SER A 752 31.32 10.55 36.42
C SER A 752 32.10 11.06 35.20
N ALA A 753 31.41 11.73 34.27
CA ALA A 753 32.03 12.35 33.10
C ALA A 753 32.99 13.50 33.47
N ALA A 754 32.66 14.33 34.46
CA ALA A 754 33.55 15.41 34.89
C ALA A 754 34.80 14.87 35.58
N VAL A 755 34.66 13.87 36.44
CA VAL A 755 35.80 13.23 37.12
C VAL A 755 36.75 12.57 36.11
N ALA A 756 36.22 11.97 35.04
CA ALA A 756 37.04 11.33 34.02
C ALA A 756 37.73 12.33 33.07
N PHE A 757 37.09 13.45 32.71
CA PHE A 757 37.53 14.30 31.59
C PHE A 757 38.02 15.69 31.99
N CYS A 758 37.71 16.18 33.19
CA CYS A 758 38.29 17.41 33.71
C CYS A 758 39.74 17.17 34.17
N ASN A 759 40.60 18.16 33.97
CA ASN A 759 42.05 18.03 34.12
C ASN A 759 42.43 17.71 35.59
N PRO A 760 43.21 16.64 35.88
CA PRO A 760 43.63 16.29 37.24
C PRO A 760 44.48 17.37 37.94
N MET A 761 45.00 18.36 37.19
CA MET A 761 45.88 19.41 37.70
C MET A 761 45.17 20.56 38.45
N SER A 762 43.84 20.59 38.56
CA SER A 762 43.17 21.52 39.50
C SER A 762 43.08 21.00 40.94
N ILE A 763 43.58 19.79 41.20
CA ILE A 763 43.77 19.20 42.54
C ILE A 763 45.10 19.71 43.11
N ILE A 764 45.17 21.01 43.38
CA ILE A 764 46.30 21.59 44.11
C ILE A 764 45.96 21.48 45.60
N ASN A 765 46.63 20.54 46.27
CA ASN A 765 46.40 20.05 47.63
C ASN A 765 45.24 19.04 47.70
N LEU A 766 45.49 17.88 48.32
CA LEU A 766 44.65 16.68 48.41
C LEU A 766 43.21 16.87 48.98
N VAL A 767 42.74 18.11 49.14
CA VAL A 767 41.55 18.47 49.93
C VAL A 767 40.43 19.05 49.05
N GLU A 768 40.72 19.75 47.96
CA GLU A 768 39.72 20.51 47.18
C GLU A 768 39.90 20.38 45.66
N SER A 769 38.80 20.43 44.92
CA SER A 769 38.78 20.54 43.46
C SER A 769 38.26 21.93 43.05
N ARG A 770 39.04 22.66 42.25
CA ARG A 770 38.69 24.03 41.83
C ARG A 770 38.11 24.04 40.42
N LEU A 771 36.98 24.72 40.24
CA LEU A 771 36.24 24.86 38.99
C LEU A 771 36.00 26.34 38.67
N ASP A 772 36.06 26.69 37.39
CA ASP A 772 35.53 27.98 36.92
C ASP A 772 33.99 27.98 37.01
N VAL A 773 33.35 29.15 37.11
CA VAL A 773 31.88 29.32 37.09
C VAL A 773 31.26 28.65 35.87
N ILE A 774 31.96 28.66 34.73
CA ILE A 774 31.51 28.01 33.49
C ILE A 774 31.65 26.49 33.56
N GLU A 775 32.72 25.99 34.18
CA GLU A 775 32.91 24.56 34.40
C GLU A 775 31.93 24.01 35.44
N ALA A 776 31.61 24.80 36.47
CA ALA A 776 30.54 24.47 37.41
C ALA A 776 29.18 24.35 36.70
N LEU A 777 28.85 25.26 35.76
CA LEU A 777 27.62 25.17 34.98
C LEU A 777 27.57 23.95 34.04
N THR A 778 28.65 23.61 33.34
CA THR A 778 28.69 22.38 32.51
C THR A 778 28.52 21.13 33.36
N ILE A 779 28.92 21.21 34.63
CA ILE A 779 28.75 20.20 35.66
C ILE A 779 27.42 20.39 36.41
N GLY A 780 26.48 21.24 35.98
CA GLY A 780 25.15 21.35 36.60
C GLY A 780 25.09 22.04 37.97
N LEU A 781 26.12 22.80 38.34
CA LEU A 781 26.13 23.67 39.52
C LEU A 781 25.85 25.12 39.07
N LEU A 782 24.72 25.67 39.52
CA LEU A 782 24.32 27.04 39.23
C LEU A 782 24.75 27.96 40.37
N HIS A 783 25.52 29.01 40.06
CA HIS A 783 25.92 30.03 41.02
C HIS A 783 25.01 31.26 40.89
N PHE A 784 24.31 31.59 41.97
CA PHE A 784 23.47 32.79 42.08
C PHE A 784 23.95 33.68 43.22
N ARG A 785 23.93 35.00 43.00
CA ARG A 785 24.15 35.99 44.05
C ARG A 785 22.82 36.69 44.36
N VAL A 786 22.17 36.31 45.45
CA VAL A 786 20.88 36.87 45.87
C VAL A 786 21.07 37.60 47.20
N LEU A 787 20.73 38.90 47.24
CA LEU A 787 20.80 39.73 48.46
C LEU A 787 22.17 39.68 49.17
N GLY A 788 23.26 39.60 48.41
CA GLY A 788 24.63 39.56 48.94
C GLY A 788 25.10 38.19 49.45
N LYS A 789 24.25 37.15 49.43
CA LYS A 789 24.63 35.77 49.72
C LYS A 789 24.88 34.99 48.42
N GLU A 790 25.92 34.17 48.42
CA GLU A 790 26.21 33.22 47.34
C GLU A 790 25.39 31.95 47.59
N ILE A 791 24.62 31.54 46.59
CA ILE A 791 23.80 30.32 46.61
C ILE A 791 24.25 29.47 45.44
N PHE A 792 24.68 28.23 45.72
CA PHE A 792 24.98 27.23 44.71
C PHE A 792 23.81 26.25 44.63
N PHE A 793 23.34 25.93 43.42
CA PHE A 793 22.24 24.99 43.24
C PHE A 793 22.71 23.82 42.36
N ASP A 794 22.66 22.61 42.92
CA ASP A 794 22.95 21.38 42.18
C ASP A 794 21.69 20.91 41.45
N THR A 795 21.72 20.96 40.12
CA THR A 795 20.59 20.59 39.27
C THR A 795 20.35 19.08 39.20
N LYS A 796 21.34 18.24 39.55
CA LYS A 796 21.19 16.78 39.57
C LYS A 796 20.50 16.32 40.85
N LEU A 797 20.94 16.84 41.98
CA LEU A 797 20.41 16.49 43.30
C LEU A 797 19.18 17.31 43.68
N TRP A 798 18.91 18.41 42.95
CA TRP A 798 17.86 19.38 43.27
C TRP A 798 18.03 19.98 44.68
N LEU A 799 19.27 20.27 45.07
CA LEU A 799 19.63 20.77 46.41
C LEU A 799 20.29 22.16 46.33
N PRO A 800 19.83 23.15 47.13
CA PRO A 800 20.56 24.38 47.35
C PRO A 800 21.67 24.16 48.38
N LEU A 801 22.89 24.52 48.02
CA LEU A 801 24.11 24.48 48.83
C LEU A 801 24.39 25.92 49.29
N ILE A 802 24.18 26.17 50.58
CA ILE A 802 24.14 27.52 51.18
C ILE A 802 25.26 27.69 52.23
N SER A 803 25.83 26.59 52.74
CA SER A 803 26.83 26.65 53.80
C SER A 803 28.25 26.86 53.24
N PRO A 804 29.07 27.76 53.83
CA PRO A 804 30.47 27.95 53.46
C PRO A 804 31.35 26.71 53.73
N ASP A 805 30.88 25.76 54.56
CA ASP A 805 31.53 24.47 54.80
C ASP A 805 31.29 23.46 53.66
N GLU A 806 30.29 23.71 52.79
CA GLU A 806 29.91 22.82 51.69
C GLU A 806 30.56 23.22 50.35
N ILE A 807 30.64 24.52 50.05
CA ILE A 807 31.28 25.10 48.85
C ILE A 807 31.88 26.47 49.20
N SER A 808 33.13 26.74 48.76
CA SER A 808 33.77 28.05 48.94
C SER A 808 34.25 28.66 47.61
N THR A 809 34.26 29.99 47.50
CA THR A 809 34.89 30.68 46.36
C THR A 809 36.27 31.20 46.73
N VAL A 810 37.31 30.66 46.12
CA VAL A 810 38.71 31.06 46.37
C VAL A 810 39.29 31.66 45.09
N ASN A 811 39.67 32.95 45.14
CA ASN A 811 40.24 33.68 43.99
C ASN A 811 39.35 33.67 42.72
N GLY A 812 38.01 33.70 42.89
CA GLY A 812 37.05 33.67 41.78
C GLY A 812 36.80 32.28 41.18
N LEU A 813 37.38 31.22 41.75
CA LEU A 813 37.12 29.82 41.40
C LEU A 813 36.27 29.15 42.51
N ILE A 814 35.37 28.26 42.10
CA ILE A 814 34.52 27.46 42.99
C ILE A 814 35.33 26.26 43.48
N ALA A 815 35.52 26.13 44.79
CA ALA A 815 36.22 25.01 45.42
C ALA A 815 35.21 24.02 46.00
N LEU A 816 35.28 22.77 45.52
CA LEU A 816 34.48 21.64 45.98
C LEU A 816 35.34 20.72 46.88
N PRO A 817 34.88 20.34 48.08
CA PRO A 817 35.62 19.44 48.95
C PRO A 817 35.65 18.02 48.36
N ASN A 818 36.83 17.39 48.37
CA ASN A 818 37.01 16.00 47.96
C ASN A 818 36.50 15.06 49.07
N ALA A 819 35.93 13.91 48.69
CA ALA A 819 35.56 12.87 49.66
C ALA A 819 36.86 12.23 50.20
N GLN A 820 37.26 12.54 51.43
CA GLN A 820 38.53 12.02 51.97
C GLN A 820 38.52 10.48 52.10
N ASN A 821 39.69 9.86 51.91
CA ASN A 821 39.94 8.53 52.49
C ASN A 821 39.96 8.68 54.01
N ALA A 822 39.24 7.81 54.72
CA ALA A 822 39.07 7.79 56.17
C ALA A 822 40.36 7.45 56.97
N ILE A 823 41.51 8.05 56.64
CA ILE A 823 42.76 7.87 57.39
C ILE A 823 43.46 9.22 57.53
N THR A 824 42.87 10.14 58.29
CA THR A 824 43.62 11.01 59.21
C THR A 824 42.69 11.38 60.37
N PRO A 825 43.00 11.02 61.63
CA PRO A 825 42.28 11.56 62.76
C PRO A 825 42.73 13.02 62.90
N LEU A 826 41.85 13.96 62.55
CA LEU A 826 42.00 15.33 63.01
C LEU A 826 41.57 15.36 64.48
N ASP A 827 42.54 15.06 65.34
CA ASP A 827 42.49 15.30 66.79
C ASP A 827 42.30 16.80 67.04
N VAL A 828 41.05 17.23 67.29
CA VAL A 828 40.77 18.48 68.02
C VAL A 828 39.44 18.35 68.80
N GLY A 829 39.53 18.31 70.14
CA GLY A 829 38.52 18.90 71.03
C GLY A 829 37.63 17.92 71.84
N PRO A 830 37.23 18.30 73.07
CA PRO A 830 37.17 17.38 74.20
C PRO A 830 35.83 16.65 74.37
N GLY A 831 35.96 15.50 75.03
CA GLY A 831 34.91 14.58 75.48
C GLY A 831 33.52 15.16 75.71
N LEU A 832 32.62 14.79 74.81
CA LEU A 832 31.21 14.60 75.16
C LEU A 832 30.94 13.10 75.18
N THR A 833 30.62 12.61 76.37
CA THR A 833 30.20 11.25 76.70
C THR A 833 29.12 10.77 75.74
N SER A 834 29.52 10.02 74.70
CA SER A 834 28.54 9.33 73.86
C SER A 834 27.88 8.23 74.70
N LEU A 835 26.61 8.45 75.00
CA LEU A 835 25.71 7.43 75.52
C LEU A 835 25.80 6.21 74.61
N ASN A 836 26.25 5.10 75.19
CA ASN A 836 26.38 3.80 74.57
C ASN A 836 24.99 3.22 74.28
N ILE A 837 24.29 3.77 73.30
CA ILE A 837 23.10 3.14 72.72
C ILE A 837 23.62 1.93 71.92
N SER A 838 23.50 0.77 72.57
CA SER A 838 23.64 -0.59 72.06
C SER A 838 23.98 -0.67 70.56
N THR A 839 25.25 -0.95 70.27
CA THR A 839 25.77 -1.28 68.94
C THR A 839 24.95 -2.36 68.23
N TRP A 840 24.22 -3.19 68.98
CA TRP A 840 23.28 -4.19 68.46
C TRP A 840 21.99 -3.56 67.90
N LEU A 841 21.40 -2.55 68.56
CA LEU A 841 20.24 -1.82 68.01
C LEU A 841 20.63 -1.08 66.73
N LYS A 842 21.79 -0.41 66.73
CA LYS A 842 22.31 0.35 65.58
C LYS A 842 22.56 -0.55 64.35
N ARG A 843 23.11 -1.76 64.57
CA ARG A 843 23.37 -2.75 63.53
C ARG A 843 22.07 -3.40 63.02
N ARG A 844 21.08 -3.62 63.90
CA ARG A 844 19.76 -4.15 63.53
C ARG A 844 18.93 -3.11 62.76
N THR A 845 18.98 -1.84 63.14
CA THR A 845 18.38 -0.74 62.37
C THR A 845 19.05 -0.57 61.01
N GLN A 846 20.38 -0.69 60.92
CA GLN A 846 21.09 -0.64 59.63
C GLN A 846 20.72 -1.81 58.72
N ASN A 847 20.63 -3.04 59.26
CA ASN A 847 20.17 -4.19 58.50
C ASN A 847 18.71 -4.06 58.06
N LEU A 848 17.83 -3.52 58.92
CA LEU A 848 16.43 -3.24 58.57
C LEU A 848 16.32 -2.15 57.50
N VAL A 849 17.12 -1.08 57.58
CA VAL A 849 17.19 -0.05 56.55
C VAL A 849 17.68 -0.64 55.22
N MET A 850 18.70 -1.49 55.24
CA MET A 850 19.21 -2.16 54.04
C MET A 850 18.16 -3.08 53.41
N VAL A 851 17.48 -3.91 54.22
CA VAL A 851 16.39 -4.77 53.75
C VAL A 851 15.22 -3.93 53.22
N SER A 852 14.84 -2.85 53.89
CA SER A 852 13.79 -1.94 53.42
C SER A 852 14.16 -1.24 52.12
N ALA A 853 15.44 -0.88 51.92
CA ALA A 853 15.93 -0.31 50.67
C ALA A 853 15.89 -1.34 49.53
N ILE A 854 16.26 -2.59 49.78
CA ILE A 854 16.14 -3.68 48.81
C ILE A 854 14.67 -3.91 48.43
N ILE A 855 13.77 -3.96 49.43
CA ILE A 855 12.33 -4.11 49.20
C ILE A 855 11.79 -2.92 48.39
N TYR A 856 12.21 -1.69 48.70
CA TYR A 856 11.83 -0.50 47.95
C TYR A 856 12.27 -0.58 46.48
N VAL A 857 13.53 -0.99 46.21
CA VAL A 857 14.04 -1.16 44.85
C VAL A 857 13.25 -2.23 44.09
N ILE A 858 13.02 -3.40 44.71
CA ILE A 858 12.22 -4.47 44.09
C ILE A 858 10.80 -4.01 43.81
N THR A 859 10.14 -3.35 44.77
CA THR A 859 8.77 -2.86 44.63
C THR A 859 8.68 -1.79 43.55
N SER A 860 9.65 -0.88 43.46
CA SER A 860 9.74 0.12 42.40
C SER A 860 9.92 -0.51 41.02
N LEU A 861 10.78 -1.53 40.90
CA LEU A 861 10.95 -2.28 39.65
C LEU A 861 9.67 -3.03 39.24
N LEU A 862 9.01 -3.72 40.18
CA LEU A 862 7.74 -4.40 39.94
C LEU A 862 6.62 -3.41 39.58
N SER A 863 6.58 -2.24 40.22
CA SER A 863 5.63 -1.17 39.92
C SER A 863 5.82 -0.65 38.50
N ASN A 864 7.07 -0.52 38.02
CA ASN A 864 7.35 -0.13 36.64
C ASN A 864 6.85 -1.18 35.64
N ILE A 865 7.06 -2.48 35.91
CA ILE A 865 6.56 -3.56 35.06
C ILE A 865 5.03 -3.56 35.04
N ALA A 866 4.38 -3.45 36.21
CA ALA A 866 2.93 -3.38 36.33
C ALA A 866 2.36 -2.17 35.57
N TYR A 867 2.99 -0.99 35.72
CA TYR A 867 2.62 0.20 34.96
C TYR A 867 2.68 -0.02 33.45
N LEU A 868 3.76 -0.63 32.94
CA LEU A 868 3.90 -0.92 31.51
C LEU A 868 2.83 -1.91 31.00
N THR A 869 2.43 -2.89 31.81
CA THR A 869 1.34 -3.82 31.44
C THR A 869 -0.01 -3.12 31.31
N VAL A 870 -0.32 -2.17 32.20
CA VAL A 870 -1.53 -1.36 32.11
C VAL A 870 -1.45 -0.41 30.92
N ALA A 871 -0.34 0.33 30.79
CA ALA A 871 -0.12 1.31 29.73
C ALA A 871 -0.21 0.69 28.33
N ARG A 872 0.27 -0.56 28.15
CA ARG A 872 0.19 -1.29 26.87
C ARG A 872 -1.24 -1.35 26.30
N SER A 873 -2.24 -1.54 27.16
CA SER A 873 -3.63 -1.67 26.70
C SER A 873 -4.23 -0.35 26.21
N PHE A 874 -3.83 0.78 26.83
CA PHE A 874 -4.25 2.13 26.43
C PHE A 874 -3.45 2.62 25.22
N LEU A 875 -2.14 2.39 25.20
CA LEU A 875 -1.25 2.77 24.10
C LEU A 875 -1.32 1.84 22.88
N ALA A 876 -2.26 0.91 22.85
CA ALA A 876 -2.48 0.01 21.72
C ALA A 876 -3.05 0.74 20.48
N ASN A 877 -3.60 1.94 20.66
CA ASN A 877 -4.06 2.82 19.60
C ASN A 877 -3.93 4.29 20.03
N ASP A 878 -3.91 5.19 19.05
CA ASP A 878 -3.73 6.63 19.28
C ASP A 878 -4.91 7.29 20.00
N PHE A 879 -6.07 6.62 20.11
CA PHE A 879 -7.23 7.12 20.86
C PHE A 879 -7.12 6.86 22.37
N GLY A 880 -6.18 6.04 22.82
CA GLY A 880 -6.14 5.61 24.22
C GLY A 880 -7.26 4.62 24.58
N TRP A 881 -7.95 4.01 23.60
CA TRP A 881 -9.16 3.24 23.83
C TRP A 881 -8.87 1.73 23.91
N THR A 882 -8.86 1.18 25.12
CA THR A 882 -8.55 -0.24 25.36
C THR A 882 -9.40 -1.18 24.49
N GLY A 883 -8.74 -2.08 23.75
CA GLY A 883 -9.41 -3.09 22.92
C GLY A 883 -10.00 -2.57 21.60
N PHE A 884 -9.85 -1.28 21.28
CA PHE A 884 -10.29 -0.74 20.00
C PHE A 884 -9.47 -1.35 18.85
N ASN A 885 -10.14 -2.11 18.00
CA ASN A 885 -9.55 -2.79 16.85
C ASN A 885 -10.34 -2.49 15.57
N SER A 886 -9.66 -2.62 14.43
CA SER A 886 -10.27 -2.40 13.11
C SER A 886 -11.22 -3.53 12.69
N SER A 887 -11.05 -4.75 13.22
CA SER A 887 -11.82 -5.93 12.80
C SER A 887 -13.23 -6.00 13.38
N GLY A 888 -13.47 -5.48 14.59
CA GLY A 888 -14.75 -5.63 15.27
C GLY A 888 -15.30 -4.33 15.86
N MET A 889 -14.54 -3.71 16.77
CA MET A 889 -15.04 -2.55 17.50
C MET A 889 -15.23 -1.33 16.59
N HIS A 890 -14.27 -1.08 15.70
CA HIS A 890 -14.36 0.00 14.72
C HIS A 890 -15.53 -0.21 13.74
N THR A 891 -15.70 -1.43 13.23
CA THR A 891 -16.77 -1.77 12.28
C THR A 891 -18.16 -1.65 12.94
N PHE A 892 -18.29 -2.12 14.18
CA PHE A 892 -19.51 -1.96 14.98
C PHE A 892 -19.88 -0.48 15.16
N LEU A 893 -18.90 0.33 15.60
CA LEU A 893 -19.11 1.77 15.78
C LEU A 893 -19.50 2.45 14.46
N ALA A 894 -18.82 2.14 13.37
CA ALA A 894 -19.11 2.73 12.07
C ALA A 894 -20.52 2.36 11.57
N ASN A 895 -20.93 1.09 11.68
CA ASN A 895 -22.29 0.67 11.31
C ASN A 895 -23.35 1.33 12.18
N GLN A 896 -23.11 1.39 13.49
CA GLN A 896 -24.06 1.99 14.40
C GLN A 896 -24.21 3.48 14.16
N LEU A 897 -23.11 4.19 13.92
CA LEU A 897 -23.15 5.60 13.51
C LEU A 897 -23.86 5.76 12.17
N ASN A 898 -23.56 4.94 11.16
CA ASN A 898 -24.24 4.98 9.86
C ASN A 898 -25.75 4.76 9.99
N ALA A 899 -26.19 3.87 10.87
CA ALA A 899 -27.61 3.65 11.15
C ALA A 899 -28.25 4.84 11.87
N GLN A 900 -27.61 5.39 12.90
CA GLN A 900 -28.15 6.53 13.65
C GLN A 900 -28.18 7.82 12.81
N LEU A 901 -27.20 8.03 11.93
CA LEU A 901 -27.16 9.16 11.00
C LEU A 901 -28.31 9.15 9.98
N LEU A 902 -29.00 8.01 9.79
CA LEU A 902 -30.24 7.98 8.99
C LEU A 902 -31.43 8.55 9.76
N LEU A 903 -31.37 8.59 11.08
CA LEU A 903 -32.47 9.01 11.96
C LEU A 903 -32.27 10.44 12.47
N SER A 904 -31.05 10.78 12.88
CA SER A 904 -30.72 12.10 13.41
C SER A 904 -29.30 12.52 13.03
N ASN A 905 -29.13 13.81 12.74
CA ASN A 905 -27.83 14.43 12.51
C ASN A 905 -27.18 14.96 13.82
N ASN A 906 -27.92 14.95 14.93
CA ASN A 906 -27.44 15.42 16.22
C ASN A 906 -28.10 14.63 17.36
N GLN A 907 -27.34 13.73 17.97
CA GLN A 907 -27.80 12.94 19.11
C GLN A 907 -26.61 12.45 19.94
N THR A 908 -26.75 12.44 21.26
CA THR A 908 -25.81 11.78 22.16
C THR A 908 -26.13 10.28 22.21
N ILE A 909 -25.16 9.45 21.80
CA ILE A 909 -25.32 8.00 21.72
C ILE A 909 -24.61 7.35 22.90
N LYS A 910 -25.35 6.60 23.72
CA LYS A 910 -24.77 5.74 24.76
C LYS A 910 -24.57 4.34 24.19
N LEU A 911 -23.33 4.02 23.83
CA LEU A 911 -22.95 2.76 23.16
C LEU A 911 -23.32 1.48 23.94
N THR A 912 -23.56 1.58 25.24
CA THR A 912 -23.98 0.45 26.09
C THR A 912 -25.48 0.18 26.09
N ASN A 913 -26.28 0.94 25.34
CA ASN A 913 -27.72 0.75 25.28
C ASN A 913 -28.09 -0.48 24.44
N LEU A 914 -28.98 -1.34 24.95
CA LEU A 914 -29.49 -2.54 24.27
C LEU A 914 -30.22 -2.21 22.96
N SER A 915 -30.72 -0.99 22.79
CA SER A 915 -31.34 -0.55 21.53
C SER A 915 -30.35 -0.44 20.36
N LEU A 916 -29.04 -0.46 20.63
CA LEU A 916 -27.98 -0.33 19.63
C LEU A 916 -27.35 -1.68 19.26
N VAL A 917 -27.97 -2.80 19.66
CA VAL A 917 -27.51 -4.14 19.28
C VAL A 917 -27.69 -4.32 17.77
N ASP A 918 -26.61 -4.68 17.09
CA ASP A 918 -26.64 -5.04 15.68
C ASP A 918 -26.74 -6.56 15.53
N ILE A 919 -27.83 -7.00 14.88
CA ILE A 919 -28.13 -8.42 14.60
C ILE A 919 -27.78 -8.82 13.16
N THR A 920 -27.29 -7.89 12.34
CA THR A 920 -27.06 -8.11 10.91
C THR A 920 -25.74 -8.82 10.62
N GLN A 921 -24.77 -8.77 11.54
CA GLN A 921 -23.48 -9.46 11.40
C GLN A 921 -22.80 -9.75 12.74
N LEU A 922 -21.76 -10.58 12.69
CA LEU A 922 -20.91 -10.92 13.84
C LEU A 922 -19.62 -10.09 13.85
N TYR A 923 -19.38 -9.40 14.97
CA TYR A 923 -18.22 -8.51 15.16
C TYR A 923 -17.01 -9.17 15.85
N ASN A 924 -17.11 -10.44 16.20
CA ASN A 924 -15.99 -11.23 16.72
C ASN A 924 -15.18 -11.93 15.61
N THR A 925 -15.46 -11.63 14.35
CA THR A 925 -14.78 -12.19 13.18
C THR A 925 -13.74 -11.20 12.63
N SER A 926 -12.80 -11.67 11.81
CA SER A 926 -11.82 -10.81 11.14
C SER A 926 -12.41 -9.98 9.98
N ASN A 927 -13.62 -10.30 9.53
CA ASN A 927 -14.18 -9.84 8.25
C ASN A 927 -15.49 -9.04 8.40
N ALA A 928 -15.73 -8.42 9.56
CA ALA A 928 -16.90 -7.56 9.74
C ALA A 928 -16.87 -6.39 8.74
N ARG A 929 -18.03 -6.06 8.17
CA ARG A 929 -18.13 -5.08 7.08
C ARG A 929 -18.80 -3.80 7.55
N ILE A 930 -18.31 -2.67 7.07
CA ILE A 930 -19.00 -1.39 7.23
C ILE A 930 -20.01 -1.27 6.09
N SER A 931 -21.27 -1.11 6.46
CA SER A 931 -22.41 -0.91 5.57
C SER A 931 -22.98 0.48 5.81
N TRP A 932 -23.49 1.10 4.75
CA TRP A 932 -24.20 2.36 4.81
C TRP A 932 -25.36 2.32 3.82
N SER A 933 -26.41 3.10 4.10
CA SER A 933 -27.54 3.17 3.18
C SER A 933 -27.15 3.90 1.90
N VAL A 934 -27.44 3.28 0.75
CA VAL A 934 -27.27 3.90 -0.57
C VAL A 934 -28.12 5.17 -0.71
N ASN A 935 -29.18 5.31 0.10
CA ASN A 935 -30.04 6.48 0.11
C ASN A 935 -29.52 7.62 1.01
N ALA A 936 -28.49 7.40 1.83
CA ALA A 936 -27.98 8.43 2.75
C ALA A 936 -27.54 9.72 2.03
N PRO A 937 -26.76 9.67 0.93
CA PRO A 937 -26.38 10.88 0.20
C PRO A 937 -27.60 11.59 -0.42
N ARG A 938 -28.58 10.84 -0.91
CA ARG A 938 -29.81 11.40 -1.50
C ARG A 938 -30.66 12.10 -0.44
N ARG A 939 -30.77 11.52 0.75
CA ARG A 939 -31.45 12.13 1.90
C ARG A 939 -30.76 13.44 2.30
N GLN A 940 -29.44 13.45 2.37
CA GLN A 940 -28.70 14.66 2.69
C GLN A 940 -28.86 15.72 1.60
N LEU A 941 -28.77 15.37 0.32
CA LEU A 941 -28.92 16.30 -0.80
C LEU A 941 -30.32 16.89 -0.91
N ASN A 942 -31.36 16.07 -0.70
CA ASN A 942 -32.76 16.48 -0.78
C ASN A 942 -33.32 16.96 0.57
N HIS A 943 -32.47 17.18 1.58
CA HIS A 943 -32.92 17.64 2.88
C HIS A 943 -33.44 19.09 2.76
N PRO A 944 -34.66 19.40 3.22
CA PRO A 944 -35.26 20.73 3.03
C PRO A 944 -34.51 21.85 3.76
N SER A 945 -33.71 21.52 4.78
CA SER A 945 -32.90 22.49 5.53
C SER A 945 -31.50 22.72 4.96
N ASN A 946 -31.20 22.26 3.74
CA ASN A 946 -29.89 22.53 3.12
C ASN A 946 -29.71 24.04 2.90
N PRO A 947 -28.70 24.68 3.51
CA PRO A 947 -28.50 26.12 3.37
C PRO A 947 -28.24 26.47 1.91
N LEU A 948 -28.94 27.47 1.38
CA LEU A 948 -28.75 27.97 0.01
C LEU A 948 -27.28 28.32 -0.28
N GLN A 949 -26.57 28.84 0.72
CA GLN A 949 -25.13 29.15 0.62
C GLN A 949 -24.28 27.93 0.28
N ASN A 950 -24.58 26.76 0.86
CA ASN A 950 -23.85 25.52 0.55
C ASN A 950 -24.15 25.08 -0.88
N THR A 951 -25.41 25.19 -1.32
CA THR A 951 -25.79 24.90 -2.72
C THR A 951 -25.05 25.82 -3.69
N ILE A 952 -24.98 27.13 -3.41
CA ILE A 952 -24.24 28.10 -4.24
C ILE A 952 -22.74 27.77 -4.28
N ASN A 953 -22.12 27.48 -3.13
CA ASN A 953 -20.71 27.09 -3.07
C ASN A 953 -20.44 25.80 -3.85
N ASN A 954 -21.33 24.81 -3.72
CA ASN A 954 -21.22 23.56 -4.46
C ASN A 954 -21.39 23.75 -5.97
N LEU A 955 -22.32 24.61 -6.41
CA LEU A 955 -22.48 24.96 -7.82
C LEU A 955 -21.25 25.70 -8.37
N ARG A 956 -20.63 26.58 -7.58
CA ARG A 956 -19.39 27.28 -7.97
C ARG A 956 -18.17 26.36 -8.03
N ASN A 957 -18.13 25.35 -7.15
CA ASN A 957 -17.07 24.34 -7.12
C ASN A 957 -17.30 23.20 -8.12
N MET A 958 -18.48 23.11 -8.72
CA MET A 958 -18.82 22.10 -9.70
C MET A 958 -18.07 22.38 -11.00
N ASP A 959 -17.44 21.35 -11.56
CA ASP A 959 -16.89 21.39 -12.91
C ASP A 959 -18.00 21.78 -13.90
N PRO A 960 -17.87 22.88 -14.67
CA PRO A 960 -18.89 23.31 -15.62
C PRO A 960 -19.31 22.22 -16.61
N CYS A 961 -18.42 21.29 -16.96
CA CYS A 961 -18.73 20.15 -17.84
C CYS A 961 -19.74 19.16 -17.23
N LYS A 962 -19.98 19.24 -15.92
CA LYS A 962 -20.95 18.40 -15.21
C LYS A 962 -22.35 19.02 -15.13
N LEU A 963 -22.53 20.28 -15.51
CA LEU A 963 -23.82 20.98 -15.46
C LEU A 963 -24.96 20.26 -16.20
N PRO A 964 -24.76 19.68 -17.42
CA PRO A 964 -25.82 18.95 -18.12
C PRO A 964 -26.34 17.71 -17.36
N TRP A 965 -25.57 17.22 -16.38
CA TRP A 965 -25.87 16.03 -15.60
C TRP A 965 -26.51 16.35 -14.23
N MET A 966 -26.83 17.62 -13.96
CA MET A 966 -27.61 17.98 -12.79
C MET A 966 -29.02 17.41 -12.89
N PHE A 967 -29.42 16.61 -11.91
CA PHE A 967 -30.73 15.99 -11.85
C PHE A 967 -31.79 16.98 -11.33
N THR A 968 -32.10 18.00 -12.14
CA THR A 968 -33.16 18.97 -11.85
C THR A 968 -33.80 19.46 -13.14
N GLN A 969 -35.10 19.73 -13.10
CA GLN A 969 -35.81 20.35 -14.21
C GLN A 969 -35.66 21.87 -14.10
N TYR A 970 -35.12 22.50 -15.13
CA TYR A 970 -35.00 23.95 -15.18
C TYR A 970 -36.36 24.56 -15.53
N CYS A 971 -37.03 25.15 -14.54
CA CYS A 971 -38.31 25.83 -14.73
C CYS A 971 -38.17 27.32 -15.09
N TYR A 972 -37.04 27.94 -14.75
CA TYR A 972 -36.77 29.37 -14.96
C TYR A 972 -35.39 29.55 -15.57
N LEU A 973 -35.26 30.44 -16.56
CA LEU A 973 -33.99 30.76 -17.23
C LEU A 973 -33.24 31.90 -16.52
N ASP A 974 -33.95 32.80 -15.87
CA ASP A 974 -33.41 33.91 -15.07
C ASP A 974 -34.13 34.03 -13.72
N PHE A 975 -33.70 34.99 -12.90
CA PHE A 975 -34.26 35.26 -11.57
C PHE A 975 -35.41 36.29 -11.59
N LYS A 976 -36.02 36.59 -12.75
CA LYS A 976 -37.01 37.66 -12.88
C LYS A 976 -38.45 37.18 -12.77
#